data_AF-E3L7P8-F1
#
_entry.id   AF-E3L7P8-F1
#
_cell.length_a   1.000
_cell.length_b   1.000
_cell.length_c   1.000
_cell.angle_alpha   90.00
_cell.angle_beta   90.00
_cell.angle_gamma   90.00
#
_symmetry.space_group_name_H-M   'P 1'
#
loop_
_entity.id
_entity.type
_entity.pdbx_description
1 polymer ?
#
loop_
_entity_poly.entity_id
_entity_poly.type
_entity_poly.pdbx_seq_one_letter_code
_entity_poly.pdbx_strand_id
1 'polypeptide(L)'
;MDLVVALRNEVNRTNVGRKAWSQFILHEAILIASTQVPPRGNYPDGRFHSSATVTKSFFTPHEMEVHDKNLTEHNMPFIYNLLLATLNRAGVDDPVHLEEVTTPGPAGVVDNLTPEGLDGISYAQESDGIKRAQRRGRRLATTICAMMAYSQNRRNNAFQLHNSVRFYACGVSDRVHEYLNYIGLASLRSTALSALKTLSQEGEKEIRKAMRIAGGMPISPTICIDNIDIEQHVHQLTVGNRSHMFRGTWGYIHLPNKQLVANLDPSELSLETFLKAMHTVERLEIQPHMFLPSPSEQLHEKNVIKSQIAKVLYDYLAVPNGKSTSISTDPPPLDPISPEKPDLLMLKLMDASDNSAEGIGQVFESIIGQTGMSSKDFFARLQPMDGDLGTVQNFNCLRAQRFPSAVPQNRLDNIFFQLGASHTLWNIGSNIFTHHFGNPKDTDNCGAWQHLEALGFPSEKAIQKKDFSLMINQMERVYEAIVYYCLRVVMKNNNHNLTSDKLRIPTGQWEGIVNECYDRFLSPQARSAAAAKGPSHHKLSNTLVQLHDFSTVVEAKRAMKARDIGRLSKYLKHNLLISPSGRPGHFVAKDYWLEIQNYWIKFLYNNNGTGTQLDRLRNVFLLNIFLSMFQSLKNDCGAKVIHQSHKNSLPTRSLEMFTMLGNNRDILTIYSANKIGEVDKVDDTYKSGIQKLKKMICTDKDLKRFKKHIYYQLKPRANSKSKNVTIGELPDASDAGDSQSEDM
;
A
#
# COMPACT_ATOMS: atom_id res chain seq x y z
N MET A 1 63.51 1.80 -2.11
CA MET A 1 62.60 2.91 -2.48
C MET A 1 63.28 4.27 -2.38
N ASP A 2 64.17 4.48 -1.41
CA ASP A 2 64.82 5.78 -1.19
C ASP A 2 65.63 6.28 -2.40
N LEU A 3 66.29 5.39 -3.14
CA LEU A 3 66.98 5.72 -4.38
C LEU A 3 66.02 6.27 -5.45
N VAL A 4 64.83 5.67 -5.59
CA VAL A 4 63.82 6.11 -6.57
C VAL A 4 63.28 7.49 -6.19
N VAL A 5 63.12 7.75 -4.88
CA VAL A 5 62.72 9.06 -4.37
C VAL A 5 63.81 10.12 -4.61
N ALA A 6 65.07 9.79 -4.36
CA ALA A 6 66.20 10.68 -4.62
C ALA A 6 66.31 11.03 -6.11
N LEU A 7 66.22 10.03 -7.00
CA LEU A 7 66.20 10.21 -8.45
C LEU A 7 65.02 11.06 -8.91
N ARG A 8 63.81 10.79 -8.39
CA ARG A 8 62.64 11.62 -8.63
C ARG A 8 62.92 13.09 -8.26
N ASN A 9 63.48 13.34 -7.09
CA ASN A 9 63.73 14.70 -6.61
C ASN A 9 64.74 15.43 -7.50
N GLU A 10 65.79 14.74 -7.95
CA GLU A 10 66.80 15.29 -8.85
C GLU A 10 66.22 15.61 -10.23
N VAL A 11 65.52 14.65 -10.84
CA VAL A 11 64.91 14.81 -12.17
C VAL A 11 63.85 15.92 -12.17
N ASN A 12 63.11 16.10 -11.08
CA ASN A 12 62.08 17.14 -10.99
C ASN A 12 62.62 18.57 -10.74
N ARG A 13 63.94 18.78 -10.66
CA ARG A 13 64.53 20.12 -10.50
C ARG A 13 64.33 21.03 -11.71
N THR A 14 64.23 20.46 -12.91
CA THR A 14 64.07 21.22 -14.16
C THR A 14 62.69 21.01 -14.78
N ASN A 15 62.21 21.98 -15.57
CA ASN A 15 60.96 21.84 -16.33
C ASN A 15 60.99 20.64 -17.29
N VAL A 16 62.13 20.43 -17.97
CA VAL A 16 62.34 19.32 -18.90
C VAL A 16 62.27 17.98 -18.15
N GLY A 17 62.98 17.87 -17.03
CA GLY A 17 62.97 16.67 -16.20
C GLY A 17 61.61 16.37 -15.59
N ARG A 18 60.85 17.38 -15.12
CA ARG A 18 59.45 17.21 -14.69
C ARG A 18 58.55 16.62 -15.77
N LYS A 19 58.72 17.04 -17.02
CA LYS A 19 57.95 16.54 -18.16
C LYS A 19 58.33 15.09 -18.49
N ALA A 20 59.62 14.79 -18.50
CA ALA A 20 60.14 13.44 -18.73
C ALA A 20 59.70 12.45 -17.63
N TRP A 21 59.76 12.86 -16.35
CA TRP A 21 59.30 12.06 -15.23
C TRP A 21 57.79 11.77 -15.33
N SER A 22 56.97 12.78 -15.64
CA SER A 22 55.53 12.61 -15.84
C SER A 22 55.22 11.62 -16.98
N GLN A 23 55.96 11.69 -18.09
CA GLN A 23 55.80 10.74 -19.21
C GLN A 23 56.19 9.31 -18.82
N PHE A 24 57.29 9.15 -18.08
CA PHE A 24 57.71 7.84 -17.57
C PHE A 24 56.64 7.22 -16.65
N ILE A 25 56.14 7.98 -15.68
CA ILE A 25 55.07 7.50 -14.78
C ILE A 25 53.79 7.16 -15.54
N LEU A 26 53.42 7.96 -16.55
CA LEU A 26 52.28 7.65 -17.41
C LEU A 26 52.48 6.32 -18.14
N HIS A 27 53.67 6.06 -18.67
CA HIS A 27 53.99 4.81 -19.36
C HIS A 27 53.86 3.59 -18.43
N GLU A 28 54.46 3.65 -17.24
CA GLU A 28 54.36 2.59 -16.23
C GLU A 28 52.92 2.35 -15.77
N ALA A 29 52.15 3.43 -15.57
CA ALA A 29 50.74 3.34 -15.21
C ALA A 29 49.91 2.64 -16.31
N ILE A 30 50.18 2.95 -17.59
CA ILE A 30 49.54 2.28 -18.74
C ILE A 30 49.87 0.79 -18.75
N LEU A 31 51.13 0.41 -18.52
CA LEU A 31 51.56 -1.00 -18.48
C LEU A 31 50.78 -1.77 -17.41
N ILE A 32 50.77 -1.28 -16.16
CA ILE A 32 50.03 -1.93 -15.07
C ILE A 32 48.53 -2.00 -15.40
N ALA A 33 47.93 -0.89 -15.81
CA ALA A 33 46.52 -0.81 -16.17
C ALA A 33 46.12 -1.78 -17.30
N SER A 34 46.99 -1.99 -18.28
CA SER A 34 46.73 -2.87 -19.43
C SER A 34 46.73 -4.36 -19.06
N THR A 35 47.43 -4.75 -17.99
CA THR A 35 47.49 -6.15 -17.52
C THR A 35 46.33 -6.51 -16.59
N GLN A 36 45.75 -5.51 -15.92
CA GLN A 36 44.63 -5.67 -15.00
C GLN A 36 43.30 -5.66 -15.75
N VAL A 37 43.02 -6.77 -16.44
CA VAL A 37 41.79 -6.95 -17.21
C VAL A 37 40.91 -8.03 -16.60
N PRO A 38 39.58 -7.84 -16.56
CA PRO A 38 38.67 -8.87 -16.09
C PRO A 38 38.68 -10.14 -16.95
N PRO A 39 38.39 -11.33 -16.37
CA PRO A 39 38.31 -12.59 -17.11
C PRO A 39 37.35 -12.55 -18.29
N ARG A 40 37.74 -13.19 -19.41
CA ARG A 40 36.91 -13.33 -20.60
C ARG A 40 36.10 -14.62 -20.55
N GLY A 41 34.87 -14.60 -21.05
CA GLY A 41 33.99 -15.78 -21.11
C GLY A 41 32.64 -15.53 -20.44
N ASN A 42 31.85 -16.59 -20.33
CA ASN A 42 30.53 -16.57 -19.69
C ASN A 42 30.67 -16.64 -18.17
N TYR A 43 29.84 -15.90 -17.43
CA TYR A 43 29.74 -16.04 -15.98
C TYR A 43 29.34 -17.48 -15.60
N PRO A 44 29.90 -18.10 -14.53
CA PRO A 44 30.77 -17.51 -13.51
C PRO A 44 32.26 -17.45 -13.86
N ASP A 45 32.74 -18.26 -14.81
CA ASP A 45 34.18 -18.38 -15.12
C ASP A 45 34.74 -17.15 -15.85
N GLY A 46 33.88 -16.43 -16.56
CA GLY A 46 34.14 -15.12 -17.16
C GLY A 46 33.20 -14.03 -16.61
N ARG A 47 33.05 -12.93 -17.34
CA ARG A 47 32.26 -11.75 -16.91
C ARG A 47 31.02 -11.46 -17.75
N PHE A 48 30.67 -12.34 -18.69
CA PHE A 48 29.51 -12.15 -19.55
C PHE A 48 28.23 -12.69 -18.93
N HIS A 49 27.26 -11.79 -18.77
CA HIS A 49 25.89 -12.11 -18.39
C HIS A 49 25.00 -12.01 -19.62
N SER A 50 24.42 -13.14 -20.03
CA SER A 50 23.51 -13.19 -21.17
C SER A 50 22.11 -12.73 -20.75
N SER A 51 21.52 -11.79 -21.49
CA SER A 51 20.14 -11.35 -21.27
C SER A 51 19.12 -12.49 -21.43
N ALA A 52 19.49 -13.58 -22.10
CA ALA A 52 18.64 -14.76 -22.28
C ALA A 52 18.67 -15.74 -21.09
N THR A 53 19.59 -15.57 -20.13
CA THR A 53 19.77 -16.52 -19.02
C THR A 53 19.87 -15.86 -17.64
N VAL A 54 19.86 -14.51 -17.57
CA VAL A 54 19.80 -13.81 -16.28
C VAL A 54 18.50 -14.12 -15.55
N THR A 55 18.61 -14.22 -14.23
CA THR A 55 17.51 -14.49 -13.31
C THR A 55 17.28 -13.32 -12.37
N LYS A 56 16.20 -13.36 -11.58
CA LYS A 56 15.90 -12.33 -10.58
C LYS A 56 17.06 -12.09 -9.59
N SER A 57 17.84 -13.12 -9.24
CA SER A 57 18.95 -13.01 -8.29
C SER A 57 20.07 -12.07 -8.76
N PHE A 58 20.31 -11.99 -10.08
CA PHE A 58 21.29 -11.08 -10.68
C PHE A 58 21.01 -9.60 -10.37
N PHE A 59 19.73 -9.24 -10.20
CA PHE A 59 19.33 -7.86 -9.96
C PHE A 59 19.28 -7.49 -8.46
N THR A 60 19.74 -8.38 -7.58
CA THR A 60 19.77 -8.11 -6.14
C THR A 60 20.92 -7.17 -5.75
N PRO A 61 20.77 -6.36 -4.69
CA PRO A 61 21.85 -5.50 -4.19
C PRO A 61 23.10 -6.28 -3.81
N HIS A 62 22.93 -7.49 -3.26
CA HIS A 62 24.03 -8.36 -2.85
C HIS A 62 24.87 -8.81 -4.04
N GLU A 63 24.24 -9.32 -5.09
CA GLU A 63 24.98 -9.77 -6.29
C GLU A 63 25.70 -8.60 -6.97
N MET A 64 25.08 -7.42 -7.00
CA MET A 64 25.72 -6.21 -7.51
C MET A 64 26.97 -5.83 -6.69
N GLU A 65 26.92 -5.92 -5.37
CA GLU A 65 28.09 -5.67 -4.50
C GLU A 65 29.21 -6.69 -4.76
N VAL A 66 28.86 -7.95 -4.98
CA VAL A 66 29.83 -9.00 -5.34
C VAL A 66 30.51 -8.68 -6.67
N HIS A 67 29.77 -8.23 -7.68
CA HIS A 67 30.36 -7.81 -8.95
C HIS A 67 31.27 -6.58 -8.80
N ASP A 68 30.83 -5.58 -8.03
CA ASP A 68 31.60 -4.35 -7.78
C ASP A 68 32.92 -4.64 -7.04
N LYS A 69 32.89 -5.48 -5.99
CA LYS A 69 34.10 -5.91 -5.26
C LYS A 69 35.06 -6.70 -6.13
N ASN A 70 34.55 -7.64 -6.90
CA ASN A 70 35.36 -8.41 -7.84
C ASN A 70 36.08 -7.51 -8.86
N LEU A 71 35.36 -6.52 -9.40
CA LEU A 71 35.91 -5.59 -10.37
C LEU A 71 37.00 -4.71 -9.75
N THR A 72 36.74 -4.18 -8.55
CA THR A 72 37.59 -3.15 -7.91
C THR A 72 38.75 -3.73 -7.10
N GLU A 73 38.57 -4.86 -6.44
CA GLU A 73 39.60 -5.45 -5.56
C GLU A 73 40.48 -6.45 -6.30
N HIS A 74 39.93 -7.19 -7.28
CA HIS A 74 40.63 -8.31 -7.91
C HIS A 74 40.99 -8.06 -9.38
N ASN A 75 40.09 -7.44 -10.16
CA ASN A 75 40.29 -7.32 -11.60
C ASN A 75 40.99 -6.03 -12.03
N MET A 76 40.67 -4.89 -11.40
CA MET A 76 41.22 -3.56 -11.76
C MET A 76 41.69 -2.73 -10.53
N PRO A 77 42.41 -3.31 -9.54
CA PRO A 77 42.75 -2.61 -8.31
C PRO A 77 43.64 -1.38 -8.50
N PHE A 78 44.55 -1.38 -9.48
CA PHE A 78 45.43 -0.23 -9.74
C PHE A 78 44.63 0.98 -10.23
N ILE A 79 43.79 0.78 -11.26
CA ILE A 79 42.95 1.85 -11.81
C ILE A 79 41.96 2.34 -10.76
N TYR A 80 41.31 1.43 -10.03
CA TYR A 80 40.36 1.78 -8.97
C TYR A 80 41.01 2.66 -7.90
N ASN A 81 42.17 2.22 -7.37
CA ASN A 81 42.87 2.96 -6.32
C ASN A 81 43.42 4.29 -6.83
N LEU A 82 43.91 4.36 -8.08
CA LEU A 82 44.36 5.60 -8.71
C LEU A 82 43.22 6.62 -8.82
N LEU A 83 42.06 6.19 -9.32
CA LEU A 83 40.87 7.03 -9.44
C LEU A 83 40.38 7.48 -8.06
N LEU A 84 40.26 6.55 -7.11
CA LEU A 84 39.78 6.84 -5.76
C LEU A 84 40.71 7.84 -5.04
N ALA A 85 42.03 7.65 -5.13
CA ALA A 85 43.00 8.58 -4.55
C ALA A 85 42.94 9.96 -5.20
N THR A 86 42.73 10.03 -6.51
CA THR A 86 42.60 11.29 -7.24
C THR A 86 41.32 12.04 -6.84
N LEU A 87 40.20 11.33 -6.74
CA LEU A 87 38.92 11.88 -6.29
C LEU A 87 38.96 12.34 -4.83
N ASN A 88 39.72 11.65 -3.97
CA ASN A 88 39.88 12.03 -2.56
C ASN A 88 40.80 13.23 -2.36
N ARG A 89 41.87 13.39 -3.18
CA ARG A 89 42.79 14.55 -3.08
C ARG A 89 42.09 15.87 -3.39
N ALA A 90 41.18 15.89 -4.37
CA ALA A 90 40.41 17.08 -4.70
C ALA A 90 39.49 17.56 -3.55
N GLY A 91 39.18 16.71 -2.57
CA GLY A 91 38.33 17.06 -1.43
C GLY A 91 39.06 17.51 -0.16
N VAL A 92 40.40 17.45 -0.11
CA VAL A 92 41.20 17.82 1.07
C VAL A 92 41.82 19.22 0.97
N ASP A 93 42.09 19.69 -0.25
CA ASP A 93 42.79 20.96 -0.50
C ASP A 93 41.86 22.15 -0.88
N ASP A 94 40.54 21.95 -0.96
CA ASP A 94 39.59 22.98 -1.38
C ASP A 94 38.47 23.22 -0.34
N PRO A 95 38.52 24.33 0.44
CA PRO A 95 37.47 24.67 1.40
C PRO A 95 36.12 24.99 0.74
N VAL A 96 36.08 25.23 -0.58
CA VAL A 96 34.89 25.62 -1.33
C VAL A 96 33.93 24.44 -1.55
N HIS A 97 34.42 23.19 -1.49
CA HIS A 97 33.56 22.02 -1.67
C HIS A 97 32.65 21.69 -0.48
N LEU A 98 32.78 22.37 0.65
CA LEU A 98 31.83 22.24 1.77
C LEU A 98 30.50 22.96 1.50
N GLU A 99 30.47 23.98 0.63
CA GLU A 99 29.25 24.77 0.35
C GLU A 99 28.42 24.21 -0.83
N GLU A 100 29.05 23.58 -1.84
CA GLU A 100 28.32 22.92 -2.95
C GLU A 100 27.80 21.52 -2.61
N VAL A 101 28.19 20.96 -1.46
CA VAL A 101 27.54 19.76 -0.90
C VAL A 101 26.25 20.22 -0.23
N THR A 102 25.25 20.52 -1.08
CA THR A 102 23.83 20.72 -0.75
C THR A 102 23.53 20.58 0.74
N THR A 103 23.28 21.73 1.38
CA THR A 103 22.46 21.79 2.59
C THR A 103 21.32 20.78 2.44
N PRO A 104 21.00 19.98 3.48
CA PRO A 104 19.82 19.14 3.41
C PRO A 104 18.66 20.08 3.10
N GLY A 105 18.16 20.05 1.87
CA GLY A 105 16.84 20.58 1.59
C GLY A 105 15.94 19.98 2.67
N PRO A 106 15.08 20.77 3.33
CA PRO A 106 14.18 20.24 4.34
C PRO A 106 13.59 18.97 3.76
N ALA A 107 13.67 17.85 4.50
CA ALA A 107 13.18 16.55 4.03
C ALA A 107 11.88 16.81 3.29
N GLY A 108 11.93 16.74 1.96
CA GLY A 108 10.93 17.38 1.12
C GLY A 108 9.58 16.93 1.62
N VAL A 109 8.64 17.86 1.81
CA VAL A 109 7.25 17.53 2.09
C VAL A 109 6.90 16.41 1.12
N VAL A 110 6.74 15.20 1.66
CA VAL A 110 6.50 14.02 0.83
C VAL A 110 5.18 14.31 0.15
N ASP A 111 5.24 14.46 -1.17
CA ASP A 111 4.01 14.62 -1.93
C ASP A 111 3.28 13.28 -1.82
N ASN A 112 2.20 13.26 -1.03
CA ASN A 112 1.39 12.07 -0.78
C ASN A 112 0.73 11.56 -2.09
N LEU A 113 0.85 12.33 -3.18
CA LEU A 113 0.41 12.00 -4.54
C LEU A 113 1.50 11.28 -5.36
N THR A 114 2.59 10.82 -4.75
CA THR A 114 3.58 9.96 -5.43
C THR A 114 3.41 8.50 -5.01
N PRO A 115 3.73 7.53 -5.90
CA PRO A 115 3.65 6.11 -5.53
C PRO A 115 4.52 5.75 -4.31
N GLU A 116 5.68 6.38 -4.16
CA GLU A 116 6.54 6.24 -2.99
C GLU A 116 5.89 6.77 -1.71
N GLY A 117 5.20 7.91 -1.78
CA GLY A 117 4.46 8.47 -0.63
C GLY A 117 3.33 7.54 -0.16
N LEU A 118 2.60 6.92 -1.08
CA LEU A 118 1.55 5.94 -0.78
C LEU A 118 2.11 4.64 -0.17
N ASP A 119 3.31 4.20 -0.60
CA ASP A 119 4.05 3.07 -0.03
C ASP A 119 4.76 3.44 1.31
N GLY A 120 4.64 4.70 1.75
CA GLY A 120 5.32 5.21 2.94
C GLY A 120 6.84 5.14 2.82
N ILE A 121 7.36 5.33 1.61
CA ILE A 121 8.78 5.35 1.30
C ILE A 121 9.23 6.79 1.06
N SER A 122 10.28 7.18 1.76
CA SER A 122 11.03 8.39 1.48
C SER A 122 12.52 8.07 1.41
N TYR A 123 13.29 9.06 1.00
CA TYR A 123 14.73 8.92 0.85
C TYR A 123 15.41 10.02 1.67
N ALA A 124 16.32 9.64 2.56
CA ALA A 124 17.21 10.59 3.21
C ALA A 124 18.63 10.42 2.71
N GLN A 125 19.34 11.53 2.60
CA GLN A 125 20.77 11.50 2.34
C GLN A 125 21.55 11.20 3.63
N GLU A 126 22.75 10.64 3.48
CA GLU A 126 23.70 10.49 4.59
C GLU A 126 24.01 11.85 5.21
N SER A 127 23.81 12.02 6.51
CA SER A 127 23.96 13.30 7.21
C SER A 127 25.43 13.72 7.35
N ASP A 128 26.34 12.75 7.43
CA ASP A 128 27.78 12.96 7.47
C ASP A 128 28.33 13.27 6.06
N GLY A 129 28.72 14.53 5.86
CA GLY A 129 29.26 15.03 4.59
C GLY A 129 30.51 14.30 4.13
N ILE A 130 31.38 13.88 5.06
CA ILE A 130 32.61 13.14 4.75
C ILE A 130 32.26 11.74 4.24
N LYS A 131 31.36 11.03 4.94
CA LYS A 131 30.88 9.72 4.47
C LYS A 131 30.17 9.80 3.13
N ARG A 132 29.39 10.87 2.90
CA ARG A 132 28.71 11.13 1.62
C ARG A 132 29.72 11.30 0.47
N ALA A 133 30.75 12.13 0.68
CA ALA A 133 31.82 12.35 -0.29
C ALA A 133 32.60 11.05 -0.57
N GLN A 134 32.99 10.31 0.47
CA GLN A 134 33.68 9.02 0.33
C GLN A 134 32.84 7.98 -0.44
N ARG A 135 31.54 7.87 -0.14
CA ARG A 135 30.62 6.97 -0.84
C ARG A 135 30.50 7.35 -2.32
N ARG A 136 30.37 8.64 -2.63
CA ARG A 136 30.33 9.15 -4.01
C ARG A 136 31.63 8.84 -4.75
N GLY A 137 32.79 9.09 -4.13
CA GLY A 137 34.10 8.80 -4.71
C GLY A 137 34.28 7.31 -5.05
N ARG A 138 33.92 6.42 -4.11
CA ARG A 138 33.93 4.96 -4.35
C ARG A 138 33.00 4.57 -5.49
N ARG A 139 31.78 5.11 -5.54
CA ARG A 139 30.83 4.78 -6.61
C ARG A 139 31.32 5.27 -7.97
N LEU A 140 31.85 6.50 -8.05
CA LEU A 140 32.43 7.05 -9.28
C LEU A 140 33.61 6.19 -9.79
N ALA A 141 34.56 5.88 -8.91
CA ALA A 141 35.71 5.04 -9.27
C ALA A 141 35.27 3.66 -9.79
N THR A 142 34.33 3.02 -9.09
CA THR A 142 33.75 1.72 -9.50
C THR A 142 33.07 1.81 -10.86
N THR A 143 32.24 2.83 -11.09
CA THR A 143 31.56 3.05 -12.37
C THR A 143 32.53 3.28 -13.52
N ILE A 144 33.59 4.07 -13.32
CA ILE A 144 34.63 4.29 -14.34
C ILE A 144 35.35 2.99 -14.66
N CYS A 145 35.72 2.19 -13.65
CA CYS A 145 36.28 0.84 -13.89
C CYS A 145 35.33 -0.03 -14.72
N ALA A 146 34.02 0.01 -14.43
CA ALA A 146 33.02 -0.77 -15.17
C ALA A 146 32.87 -0.29 -16.62
N MET A 147 32.91 1.03 -16.86
CA MET A 147 32.90 1.62 -18.20
C MET A 147 34.14 1.21 -19.00
N MET A 148 35.33 1.25 -18.39
CA MET A 148 36.58 0.86 -19.03
C MET A 148 36.58 -0.63 -19.36
N ALA A 149 36.23 -1.48 -18.40
CA ALA A 149 36.16 -2.93 -18.59
C ALA A 149 35.20 -3.32 -19.73
N TYR A 150 34.01 -2.71 -19.77
CA TYR A 150 33.03 -2.94 -20.82
C TYR A 150 33.47 -2.39 -22.19
N SER A 151 34.18 -1.26 -22.21
CA SER A 151 34.69 -0.67 -23.46
C SER A 151 35.82 -1.51 -24.07
N GLN A 152 36.70 -2.08 -23.23
CA GLN A 152 37.74 -3.01 -23.67
C GLN A 152 37.16 -4.37 -24.09
N ASN A 153 36.09 -4.80 -23.42
CA ASN A 153 35.41 -6.04 -23.72
C ASN A 153 33.92 -5.91 -23.40
N ARG A 154 33.09 -5.77 -24.43
CA ARG A 154 31.61 -5.67 -24.28
C ARG A 154 30.99 -6.89 -23.60
N ARG A 155 31.74 -7.98 -23.45
CA ARG A 155 31.36 -9.16 -22.65
C ARG A 155 31.57 -8.99 -21.14
N ASN A 156 32.09 -7.87 -20.64
CA ASN A 156 32.01 -7.53 -19.22
C ASN A 156 30.87 -6.53 -19.01
N ASN A 157 29.65 -7.05 -18.88
CA ASN A 157 28.43 -6.26 -19.02
C ASN A 157 27.53 -6.28 -17.78
N ALA A 158 28.00 -6.77 -16.62
CA ALA A 158 27.16 -6.89 -15.43
C ALA A 158 26.52 -5.53 -15.05
N PHE A 159 27.35 -4.50 -14.87
CA PHE A 159 26.91 -3.14 -14.56
C PHE A 159 25.99 -2.56 -15.66
N GLN A 160 26.38 -2.73 -16.92
CA GLN A 160 25.67 -2.17 -18.06
C GLN A 160 24.31 -2.83 -18.30
N LEU A 161 24.21 -4.15 -18.13
CA LEU A 161 22.96 -4.88 -18.22
C LEU A 161 22.04 -4.46 -17.07
N HIS A 162 22.58 -4.38 -15.86
CA HIS A 162 21.84 -3.95 -14.68
C HIS A 162 21.25 -2.54 -14.88
N ASN A 163 22.08 -1.58 -15.30
CA ASN A 163 21.64 -0.22 -15.59
C ASN A 163 20.64 -0.17 -16.75
N SER A 164 20.83 -0.95 -17.81
CA SER A 164 19.92 -0.94 -18.96
C SER A 164 18.50 -1.33 -18.55
N VAL A 165 18.34 -2.33 -17.68
CA VAL A 165 17.02 -2.73 -17.17
C VAL A 165 16.44 -1.65 -16.25
N ARG A 166 17.24 -1.09 -15.33
CA ARG A 166 16.79 -0.01 -14.42
C ARG A 166 16.40 1.25 -15.18
N PHE A 167 17.22 1.73 -16.09
CA PHE A 167 16.96 2.93 -16.90
C PHE A 167 15.74 2.75 -17.79
N TYR A 168 15.59 1.57 -18.39
CA TYR A 168 14.40 1.23 -19.14
C TYR A 168 13.15 1.28 -18.26
N ALA A 169 13.22 0.72 -17.05
CA ALA A 169 12.13 0.76 -16.08
C ALA A 169 11.81 2.18 -15.58
N CYS A 170 12.82 3.03 -15.39
CA CYS A 170 12.68 4.42 -14.99
C CYS A 170 12.35 5.38 -16.15
N GLY A 171 11.90 4.87 -17.30
CA GLY A 171 11.40 5.72 -18.38
C GLY A 171 12.44 6.48 -19.18
N VAL A 172 13.72 6.12 -19.07
CA VAL A 172 14.77 6.75 -19.85
C VAL A 172 14.46 6.57 -21.34
N SER A 173 14.37 7.70 -22.05
CA SER A 173 14.03 7.73 -23.47
C SER A 173 15.04 6.96 -24.31
N ASP A 174 14.60 6.46 -25.46
CA ASP A 174 15.45 5.68 -26.38
C ASP A 174 16.73 6.44 -26.73
N ARG A 175 16.62 7.74 -27.03
CA ARG A 175 17.76 8.63 -27.33
C ARG A 175 18.77 8.73 -26.18
N VAL A 176 18.28 8.89 -24.95
CA VAL A 176 19.17 8.98 -23.77
C VAL A 176 19.80 7.61 -23.49
N HIS A 177 19.03 6.53 -23.63
CA HIS A 177 19.53 5.17 -23.46
C HIS A 177 20.64 4.83 -24.47
N GLU A 178 20.46 5.20 -25.74
CA GLU A 178 21.49 5.04 -26.79
C GLU A 178 22.78 5.78 -26.44
N TYR A 179 22.67 7.03 -25.96
CA TYR A 179 23.83 7.77 -25.49
C TYR A 179 24.53 7.09 -24.30
N LEU A 180 23.76 6.64 -23.30
CA LEU A 180 24.28 5.91 -22.14
C LEU A 180 24.96 4.60 -22.54
N ASN A 181 24.47 3.92 -23.57
CA ASN A 181 25.13 2.74 -24.13
C ASN A 181 26.44 3.08 -24.85
N TYR A 182 26.45 4.16 -25.62
CA TYR A 182 27.62 4.64 -26.34
C TYR A 182 28.78 4.91 -25.39
N ILE A 183 28.53 5.61 -24.28
CA ILE A 183 29.55 5.92 -23.25
C ILE A 183 29.82 4.77 -22.26
N GLY A 184 29.16 3.61 -22.43
CA GLY A 184 29.44 2.42 -21.63
C GLY A 184 28.79 2.39 -20.23
N LEU A 185 27.76 3.21 -19.99
CA LEU A 185 26.96 3.19 -18.75
C LEU A 185 25.79 2.20 -18.80
N ALA A 186 25.36 1.78 -19.99
CA ALA A 186 24.28 0.82 -20.18
C ALA A 186 24.55 -0.14 -21.35
N SER A 187 23.86 -1.28 -21.36
CA SER A 187 23.74 -2.13 -22.56
C SER A 187 22.71 -1.55 -23.53
N LEU A 188 22.54 -2.18 -24.69
CA LEU A 188 21.50 -1.76 -25.64
C LEU A 188 20.11 -1.92 -25.02
N ARG A 189 19.18 -1.05 -25.40
CA ARG A 189 17.77 -1.13 -24.97
C ARG A 189 17.12 -2.47 -25.34
N SER A 190 17.49 -3.06 -26.48
CA SER A 190 17.05 -4.39 -26.90
C SER A 190 17.56 -5.51 -25.97
N THR A 191 18.76 -5.35 -25.40
CA THR A 191 19.31 -6.27 -24.39
C THR A 191 18.51 -6.18 -23.08
N ALA A 192 18.14 -4.97 -22.64
CA ALA A 192 17.28 -4.78 -21.47
C ALA A 192 15.90 -5.45 -21.67
N LEU A 193 15.28 -5.25 -22.84
CA LEU A 193 14.02 -5.89 -23.20
C LEU A 193 14.13 -7.42 -23.24
N SER A 194 15.22 -7.94 -23.80
CA SER A 194 15.50 -9.38 -23.78
C SER A 194 15.63 -9.91 -22.36
N ALA A 195 16.30 -9.19 -21.46
CA ALA A 195 16.43 -9.58 -20.06
C ALA A 195 15.06 -9.58 -19.35
N LEU A 196 14.27 -8.53 -19.52
CA LEU A 196 12.92 -8.46 -18.95
C LEU A 196 12.01 -9.58 -19.49
N LYS A 197 12.13 -9.95 -20.77
CA LYS A 197 11.39 -11.09 -21.34
C LYS A 197 11.79 -12.41 -20.68
N THR A 198 13.09 -12.63 -20.44
CA THR A 198 13.59 -13.81 -19.71
C THR A 198 13.04 -13.84 -18.27
N LEU A 199 13.06 -12.70 -17.58
CA LEU A 199 12.52 -12.58 -16.22
C LEU A 199 11.00 -12.78 -16.17
N SER A 200 10.26 -12.31 -17.19
CA SER A 200 8.82 -12.59 -17.33
C SER A 200 8.55 -14.09 -17.45
N GLN A 201 9.38 -14.83 -18.22
CA GLN A 201 9.27 -16.28 -18.35
C GLN A 201 9.60 -17.01 -17.04
N GLU A 202 10.58 -16.51 -16.27
CA GLU A 202 10.86 -16.99 -14.91
C GLU A 202 9.63 -16.77 -14.00
N GLY A 203 9.04 -15.58 -14.02
CA GLY A 203 7.81 -15.27 -13.28
C GLY A 203 6.65 -16.20 -13.63
N GLU A 204 6.42 -16.46 -14.92
CA GLU A 204 5.41 -17.40 -15.38
C GLU A 204 5.66 -18.83 -14.86
N LYS A 205 6.91 -19.29 -14.86
CA LYS A 205 7.28 -20.59 -14.30
C LYS A 205 7.01 -20.67 -12.79
N GLU A 206 7.30 -19.61 -12.05
CA GLU A 206 7.02 -19.56 -10.61
C GLU A 206 5.52 -19.56 -10.31
N ILE A 207 4.70 -18.86 -11.11
CA ILE A 207 3.22 -18.93 -11.02
C ILE A 207 2.73 -20.36 -11.24
N ARG A 208 3.16 -21.00 -12.34
CA ARG A 208 2.79 -22.38 -12.67
C ARG A 208 3.22 -23.37 -11.59
N LYS A 209 4.38 -23.14 -10.98
CA LYS A 209 4.91 -23.94 -9.86
C LYS A 209 4.10 -23.73 -8.59
N ALA A 210 3.78 -22.49 -8.23
CA ALA A 210 3.01 -22.15 -7.04
C ALA A 210 1.56 -22.68 -7.10
N MET A 211 0.97 -22.70 -8.30
CA MET A 211 -0.41 -23.15 -8.50
C MET A 211 -0.55 -24.66 -8.71
N ARG A 212 0.55 -25.36 -8.98
CA ARG A 212 0.55 -26.82 -9.17
C ARG A 212 -0.09 -27.50 -7.96
N ILE A 213 -0.88 -28.55 -8.23
CA ILE A 213 -1.40 -29.41 -7.17
C ILE A 213 -0.22 -30.23 -6.62
N ALA A 214 0.17 -29.95 -5.38
CA ALA A 214 1.17 -30.70 -4.64
C ALA A 214 0.49 -31.56 -3.56
N GLY A 215 1.00 -32.76 -3.31
CA GLY A 215 0.50 -33.60 -2.23
C GLY A 215 0.69 -32.92 -0.87
N GLY A 216 -0.35 -32.93 -0.04
CA GLY A 216 -0.32 -32.39 1.33
C GLY A 216 -0.81 -30.95 1.51
N MET A 217 -1.10 -30.19 0.44
CA MET A 217 -1.70 -28.85 0.53
C MET A 217 -2.96 -28.74 -0.33
N PRO A 218 -4.15 -28.99 0.25
CA PRO A 218 -5.40 -29.04 -0.51
C PRO A 218 -6.02 -27.67 -0.80
N ILE A 219 -5.53 -26.58 -0.18
CA ILE A 219 -5.93 -25.20 -0.51
C ILE A 219 -5.04 -24.63 -1.61
N SER A 220 -5.61 -23.87 -2.55
CA SER A 220 -4.80 -23.12 -3.51
C SER A 220 -4.25 -21.83 -2.88
N PRO A 221 -3.17 -21.25 -3.44
CA PRO A 221 -2.84 -19.86 -3.21
C PRO A 221 -4.06 -18.94 -3.45
N THR A 222 -4.13 -17.83 -2.71
CA THR A 222 -5.20 -16.84 -2.87
C THR A 222 -4.92 -15.93 -4.05
N ILE A 223 -5.95 -15.59 -4.83
CA ILE A 223 -5.82 -14.70 -5.98
C ILE A 223 -6.52 -13.37 -5.66
N CYS A 224 -5.77 -12.26 -5.65
CA CYS A 224 -6.33 -10.93 -5.51
C CYS A 224 -6.40 -10.27 -6.90
N ILE A 225 -7.58 -9.83 -7.32
CA ILE A 225 -7.80 -9.13 -8.58
C ILE A 225 -8.49 -7.79 -8.34
N ASP A 226 -8.23 -6.87 -9.25
CA ASP A 226 -8.88 -5.57 -9.32
C ASP A 226 -8.89 -5.04 -10.75
N ASN A 227 -9.75 -4.07 -11.00
CA ASN A 227 -9.82 -3.39 -12.29
C ASN A 227 -8.56 -2.53 -12.51
N ILE A 228 -8.20 -2.34 -13.78
CA ILE A 228 -7.14 -1.40 -14.15
C ILE A 228 -7.52 -0.68 -15.44
N ASP A 229 -7.86 0.59 -15.27
CA ASP A 229 -8.16 1.50 -16.36
C ASP A 229 -6.92 2.33 -16.69
N ILE A 230 -6.51 2.31 -17.96
CA ILE A 230 -5.33 3.04 -18.45
C ILE A 230 -5.74 3.89 -19.64
N GLU A 231 -5.61 5.21 -19.52
CA GLU A 231 -5.87 6.10 -20.64
C GLU A 231 -4.70 6.04 -21.63
N GLN A 232 -4.98 5.55 -22.84
CA GLN A 232 -4.02 5.59 -23.92
C GLN A 232 -4.15 6.92 -24.65
N HIS A 233 -3.36 7.91 -24.24
CA HIS A 233 -3.34 9.20 -24.92
C HIS A 233 -2.73 9.08 -26.33
N VAL A 234 -3.44 9.64 -27.30
CA VAL A 234 -2.94 9.80 -28.67
C VAL A 234 -2.61 11.27 -28.88
N HIS A 235 -1.36 11.57 -29.27
CA HIS A 235 -0.89 12.95 -29.45
C HIS A 235 -1.65 13.74 -30.53
N GLN A 236 -2.14 13.08 -31.57
CA GLN A 236 -2.91 13.71 -32.64
C GLN A 236 -4.24 12.99 -32.83
N LEU A 237 -5.31 13.63 -32.36
CA LEU A 237 -6.67 13.11 -32.49
C LEU A 237 -7.13 13.25 -33.94
N THR A 238 -7.52 12.14 -34.57
CA THR A 238 -8.14 12.12 -35.90
C THR A 238 -9.38 11.20 -35.91
N VAL A 239 -10.13 11.19 -37.02
CA VAL A 239 -11.24 10.23 -37.20
C VAL A 239 -10.64 8.82 -37.27
N GLY A 240 -10.89 7.99 -36.24
CA GLY A 240 -10.33 6.65 -36.09
C GLY A 240 -9.09 6.56 -35.20
N ASN A 241 -8.52 7.69 -34.77
CA ASN A 241 -7.37 7.72 -33.86
C ASN A 241 -7.69 8.66 -32.69
N ARG A 242 -8.30 8.12 -31.64
CA ARG A 242 -8.68 8.87 -30.43
C ARG A 242 -7.99 8.26 -29.22
N SER A 243 -7.78 9.09 -28.20
CA SER A 243 -7.48 8.56 -26.87
C SER A 243 -8.57 7.59 -26.47
N HIS A 244 -8.19 6.43 -25.95
CA HIS A 244 -9.14 5.41 -25.53
C HIS A 244 -8.74 4.87 -24.16
N MET A 245 -9.73 4.54 -23.36
CA MET A 245 -9.53 3.89 -22.09
C MET A 245 -9.33 2.39 -22.34
N PHE A 246 -8.13 1.89 -22.05
CA PHE A 246 -7.94 0.45 -21.91
C PHE A 246 -8.57 0.02 -20.58
N ARG A 247 -9.45 -0.98 -20.62
CA ARG A 247 -10.12 -1.54 -19.44
C ARG A 247 -9.68 -2.98 -19.26
N GLY A 248 -8.80 -3.22 -18.30
CA GLY A 248 -8.32 -4.56 -17.99
C GLY A 248 -8.57 -4.95 -16.54
N THR A 249 -8.08 -6.13 -16.19
CA THR A 249 -8.03 -6.63 -14.82
C THR A 249 -6.61 -7.08 -14.54
N TRP A 250 -6.12 -6.76 -13.36
CA TRP A 250 -4.79 -7.15 -12.92
C TRP A 250 -4.81 -7.64 -11.48
N GLY A 251 -3.71 -8.21 -11.02
CA GLY A 251 -3.73 -8.91 -9.74
C GLY A 251 -2.46 -9.70 -9.45
N TYR A 252 -2.51 -10.40 -8.32
CA TYR A 252 -1.42 -11.26 -7.87
C TYR A 252 -1.92 -12.50 -7.15
N ILE A 253 -1.03 -13.48 -7.05
CA ILE A 253 -1.18 -14.68 -6.25
C ILE A 253 -0.45 -14.46 -4.93
N HIS A 254 -1.17 -14.64 -3.82
CA HIS A 254 -0.62 -14.66 -2.47
C HIS A 254 -0.43 -16.10 -2.01
N LEU A 255 0.82 -16.51 -1.81
CA LEU A 255 1.12 -17.83 -1.28
C LEU A 255 0.81 -17.86 0.22
N PRO A 256 0.19 -18.93 0.73
CA PRO A 256 -0.14 -19.02 2.13
C PRO A 256 1.15 -19.16 2.95
N ASN A 257 1.19 -18.49 4.11
CA ASN A 257 2.34 -18.55 5.00
C ASN A 257 2.59 -20.01 5.43
N LYS A 258 3.82 -20.49 5.23
CA LYS A 258 4.17 -21.91 5.47
C LYS A 258 4.01 -22.32 6.93
N GLN A 259 4.31 -21.42 7.88
CA GLN A 259 4.15 -21.69 9.31
C GLN A 259 2.67 -21.77 9.68
N LEU A 260 1.84 -20.89 9.12
CA LEU A 260 0.40 -20.93 9.32
C LEU A 260 -0.18 -22.24 8.78
N VAL A 261 0.15 -22.61 7.54
CA VAL A 261 -0.36 -23.85 6.94
C VAL A 261 0.07 -25.09 7.71
N ALA A 262 1.29 -25.11 8.26
CA ALA A 262 1.77 -26.22 9.07
C ALA A 262 0.96 -26.44 10.38
N ASN A 263 0.27 -25.40 10.86
CA ASN A 263 -0.56 -25.46 12.08
C ASN A 263 -2.04 -25.76 11.80
N LEU A 264 -2.45 -25.86 10.53
CA LEU A 264 -3.83 -26.14 10.13
C LEU A 264 -4.02 -27.63 9.85
N ASP A 265 -5.22 -28.16 10.11
CA ASP A 265 -5.60 -29.51 9.71
C ASP A 265 -5.82 -29.55 8.19
N PRO A 266 -4.99 -30.28 7.41
CA PRO A 266 -5.16 -30.35 5.95
C PRO A 266 -6.51 -30.94 5.53
N SER A 267 -7.12 -31.82 6.33
CA SER A 267 -8.41 -32.43 6.00
C SER A 267 -9.57 -31.42 6.01
N GLU A 268 -9.43 -30.33 6.77
CA GLU A 268 -10.39 -29.23 6.85
C GLU A 268 -10.22 -28.19 5.72
N LEU A 269 -9.14 -28.27 4.95
CA LEU A 269 -8.79 -27.31 3.90
C LEU A 269 -9.19 -27.76 2.48
N SER A 270 -10.01 -28.80 2.36
CA SER A 270 -10.44 -29.36 1.08
C SER A 270 -11.69 -28.66 0.53
N LEU A 271 -11.89 -28.73 -0.80
CA LEU A 271 -13.12 -28.27 -1.44
C LEU A 271 -14.36 -29.03 -0.90
N GLU A 272 -14.23 -30.33 -0.66
CA GLU A 272 -15.33 -31.13 -0.13
C GLU A 272 -15.75 -30.66 1.26
N THR A 273 -14.78 -30.41 2.15
CA THR A 273 -15.05 -29.93 3.50
C THR A 273 -15.66 -28.54 3.48
N PHE A 274 -15.16 -27.65 2.61
CA PHE A 274 -15.77 -26.34 2.38
C PHE A 274 -17.23 -26.46 1.93
N LEU A 275 -17.54 -27.29 0.93
CA LEU A 275 -18.91 -27.47 0.45
C LEU A 275 -19.82 -28.07 1.52
N LYS A 276 -19.34 -29.05 2.30
CA LYS A 276 -20.07 -29.60 3.46
C LYS A 276 -20.37 -28.52 4.49
N ALA A 277 -19.39 -27.68 4.82
CA ALA A 277 -19.57 -26.56 5.74
C ALA A 277 -20.61 -25.57 5.20
N MET A 278 -20.53 -25.20 3.92
CA MET A 278 -21.52 -24.32 3.29
C MET A 278 -22.94 -24.91 3.33
N HIS A 279 -23.11 -26.22 3.17
CA HIS A 279 -24.43 -26.87 3.31
C HIS A 279 -25.04 -26.72 4.71
N THR A 280 -24.22 -26.65 5.77
CA THR A 280 -24.76 -26.37 7.11
C THR A 280 -25.37 -24.97 7.23
N VAL A 281 -24.88 -24.00 6.43
CA VAL A 281 -25.35 -22.61 6.44
C VAL A 281 -26.76 -22.46 5.87
N GLU A 282 -27.22 -23.37 5.00
CA GLU A 282 -28.60 -23.40 4.53
C GLU A 282 -29.60 -23.46 5.69
N ARG A 283 -29.26 -24.32 6.66
CA ARG A 283 -30.05 -24.57 7.88
C ARG A 283 -29.73 -23.60 9.01
N LEU A 284 -28.78 -22.69 8.83
CA LEU A 284 -28.47 -21.68 9.84
C LEU A 284 -29.69 -20.77 10.03
N GLU A 285 -30.25 -20.80 11.23
CA GLU A 285 -31.28 -19.88 11.66
C GLU A 285 -30.60 -18.58 12.11
N ILE A 286 -30.68 -17.54 11.29
CA ILE A 286 -30.08 -16.25 11.60
C ILE A 286 -30.96 -15.57 12.65
N GLN A 287 -30.42 -15.38 13.85
CA GLN A 287 -31.11 -14.72 14.95
C GLN A 287 -30.61 -13.28 15.12
N PRO A 288 -31.46 -12.30 15.50
CA PRO A 288 -31.04 -10.91 15.68
C PRO A 288 -29.85 -10.72 16.63
N HIS A 289 -29.70 -11.57 17.66
CA HIS A 289 -28.59 -11.48 18.61
C HIS A 289 -27.22 -11.79 17.96
N MET A 290 -27.19 -12.48 16.81
CA MET A 290 -25.94 -12.78 16.08
C MET A 290 -25.28 -11.52 15.49
N PHE A 291 -26.03 -10.42 15.38
CA PHE A 291 -25.54 -9.13 14.90
C PHE A 291 -25.27 -8.13 16.03
N LEU A 292 -25.46 -8.55 17.28
CA LEU A 292 -25.24 -7.72 18.46
C LEU A 292 -23.98 -8.16 19.19
N PRO A 293 -23.17 -7.24 19.71
CA PRO A 293 -21.98 -7.60 20.45
C PRO A 293 -22.36 -8.31 21.76
N SER A 294 -21.66 -9.41 22.05
CA SER A 294 -21.70 -10.08 23.35
C SER A 294 -21.18 -9.18 24.48
N PRO A 295 -21.48 -9.48 25.76
CA PRO A 295 -20.97 -8.70 26.89
C PRO A 295 -19.43 -8.57 26.91
N SER A 296 -18.71 -9.63 26.52
CA SER A 296 -17.24 -9.60 26.39
C SER A 296 -16.76 -8.68 25.26
N GLU A 297 -17.45 -8.68 24.11
CA GLU A 297 -17.12 -7.79 22.99
C GLU A 297 -17.43 -6.32 23.30
N GLN A 298 -18.51 -6.05 24.05
CA GLN A 298 -18.83 -4.70 24.53
C GLN A 298 -17.77 -4.19 25.52
N LEU A 299 -17.29 -5.05 26.43
CA LEU A 299 -16.20 -4.68 27.34
C LEU A 299 -14.90 -4.41 26.58
N HIS A 300 -14.59 -5.24 25.59
CA HIS A 300 -13.43 -5.03 24.72
C HIS A 300 -13.54 -3.70 23.96
N GLU A 301 -14.68 -3.40 23.34
CA GLU A 301 -14.94 -2.12 22.66
C GLU A 301 -14.79 -0.92 23.60
N LYS A 302 -15.30 -1.02 24.83
CA LYS A 302 -15.08 0.02 25.85
C LYS A 302 -13.59 0.25 26.10
N ASN A 303 -12.79 -0.80 26.20
CA ASN A 303 -11.34 -0.68 26.39
C ASN A 303 -10.64 -0.07 25.16
N VAL A 304 -11.06 -0.45 23.96
CA VAL A 304 -10.57 0.13 22.70
C VAL A 304 -10.82 1.64 22.67
N ILE A 305 -12.05 2.10 22.94
CA ILE A 305 -12.40 3.52 22.94
C ILE A 305 -11.58 4.27 24.02
N LYS A 306 -11.42 3.68 25.21
CA LYS A 306 -10.58 4.27 26.26
C LYS A 306 -9.13 4.40 25.84
N SER A 307 -8.58 3.43 25.10
CA SER A 307 -7.24 3.54 24.53
C SER A 307 -7.14 4.65 23.48
N GLN A 308 -8.18 4.87 22.67
CA GLN A 308 -8.22 6.00 21.73
C GLN A 308 -8.23 7.35 22.46
N ILE A 309 -9.00 7.50 23.55
CA ILE A 309 -8.99 8.70 24.41
C ILE A 309 -7.62 8.89 25.06
N ALA A 310 -7.07 7.82 25.66
CA ALA A 310 -5.76 7.80 26.30
C ALA A 310 -4.67 8.22 25.31
N LYS A 311 -4.74 7.78 24.05
CA LYS A 311 -3.82 8.19 22.99
C LYS A 311 -3.88 9.70 22.71
N VAL A 312 -5.07 10.30 22.57
CA VAL A 312 -5.21 11.75 22.34
C VAL A 312 -4.71 12.54 23.55
N LEU A 313 -5.01 12.07 24.77
CA LEU A 313 -4.46 12.66 26.00
C LEU A 313 -2.93 12.60 26.01
N TYR A 314 -2.35 11.46 25.65
CA TYR A 314 -0.90 11.26 25.55
C TYR A 314 -0.25 12.17 24.51
N ASP A 315 -0.86 12.24 23.32
CA ASP A 315 -0.26 12.87 22.16
C ASP A 315 -0.27 14.40 22.27
N TYR A 316 -1.25 14.99 22.96
CA TYR A 316 -1.47 16.45 22.91
C TYR A 316 -1.58 17.17 24.26
N LEU A 317 -1.78 16.47 25.40
CA LEU A 317 -2.14 17.13 26.65
C LEU A 317 -1.29 16.73 27.85
N ALA A 318 -1.15 15.43 28.12
CA ALA A 318 -0.54 14.96 29.35
C ALA A 318 0.16 13.59 29.20
N VAL A 319 1.05 13.26 30.13
CA VAL A 319 1.70 11.95 30.23
C VAL A 319 1.60 11.41 31.67
N PRO A 320 1.37 10.10 31.87
CA PRO A 320 1.26 9.54 33.22
C PRO A 320 2.63 9.33 33.86
N ASN A 321 2.70 9.45 35.20
CA ASN A 321 3.90 9.14 35.98
C ASN A 321 4.33 7.66 35.88
N GLY A 322 3.36 6.73 35.89
CA GLY A 322 3.59 5.29 35.76
C GLY A 322 2.97 4.76 34.48
N LYS A 323 3.76 4.67 33.41
CA LYS A 323 3.30 4.22 32.07
C LYS A 323 2.80 2.77 32.02
N SER A 324 3.33 1.89 32.86
CA SER A 324 3.05 0.44 32.82
C SER A 324 1.73 0.05 33.49
N THR A 325 1.19 0.89 34.38
CA THR A 325 -0.03 0.60 35.14
C THR A 325 -1.23 1.42 34.68
N SER A 326 -1.02 2.44 33.85
CA SER A 326 -2.07 3.31 33.31
C SER A 326 -2.87 2.64 32.19
N ILE A 327 -4.12 3.10 31.96
CA ILE A 327 -4.87 2.78 30.72
C ILE A 327 -3.97 3.02 29.50
N SER A 328 -3.74 1.95 28.74
CA SER A 328 -2.85 1.92 27.58
C SER A 328 -3.33 2.84 26.47
N THR A 329 -2.39 3.52 25.80
CA THR A 329 -2.65 4.28 24.56
C THR A 329 -2.87 3.37 23.35
N ASP A 330 -2.45 2.11 23.45
CA ASP A 330 -2.66 1.08 22.43
C ASP A 330 -3.86 0.21 22.84
N PRO A 331 -4.83 -0.02 21.92
CA PRO A 331 -5.96 -0.90 22.20
C PRO A 331 -5.51 -2.32 22.57
N PRO A 332 -6.25 -3.02 23.44
CA PRO A 332 -5.92 -4.39 23.83
C PRO A 332 -5.93 -5.32 22.60
N PRO A 333 -4.91 -6.18 22.43
CA PRO A 333 -4.86 -7.10 21.30
C PRO A 333 -5.96 -8.16 21.40
N LEU A 334 -6.50 -8.60 20.26
CA LEU A 334 -7.49 -9.69 20.20
C LEU A 334 -6.98 -10.89 19.41
N ASP A 335 -6.59 -10.71 18.15
CA ASP A 335 -5.95 -11.76 17.34
C ASP A 335 -4.92 -11.15 16.36
N PRO A 336 -3.69 -10.88 16.84
CA PRO A 336 -2.61 -10.34 16.01
C PRO A 336 -1.91 -11.39 15.15
N ILE A 337 -1.59 -11.06 13.89
CA ILE A 337 -0.86 -11.97 12.98
C ILE A 337 0.67 -11.75 12.91
N SER A 338 1.40 -12.62 12.20
CA SER A 338 2.87 -12.54 12.05
C SER A 338 3.32 -11.35 11.18
N PRO A 339 4.43 -10.64 11.49
CA PRO A 339 5.00 -9.56 10.66
C PRO A 339 5.51 -10.00 9.30
N GLU A 340 5.63 -11.31 9.04
CA GLU A 340 6.43 -11.84 7.95
C GLU A 340 6.01 -11.27 6.59
N LYS A 341 7.01 -10.99 5.74
CA LYS A 341 6.78 -10.48 4.41
C LYS A 341 6.01 -11.52 3.58
N PRO A 342 4.93 -11.15 2.87
CA PRO A 342 4.17 -12.10 2.06
C PRO A 342 4.97 -12.51 0.81
N ASP A 343 4.76 -13.75 0.39
CA ASP A 343 5.23 -14.25 -0.90
C ASP A 343 4.15 -13.95 -1.97
N LEU A 344 4.41 -12.94 -2.81
CA LEU A 344 3.51 -12.48 -3.86
C LEU A 344 4.08 -12.76 -5.25
N LEU A 345 3.23 -13.25 -6.16
CA LEU A 345 3.56 -13.44 -7.57
C LEU A 345 2.56 -12.67 -8.43
N MET A 346 3.02 -11.65 -9.16
CA MET A 346 2.14 -10.87 -10.04
C MET A 346 1.60 -11.72 -11.18
N LEU A 347 0.32 -11.58 -11.48
CA LEU A 347 -0.26 -12.08 -12.72
C LEU A 347 0.14 -11.18 -13.89
N LYS A 348 0.00 -11.69 -15.10
CA LYS A 348 0.07 -10.91 -16.33
C LYS A 348 -1.24 -10.13 -16.49
N LEU A 349 -1.16 -8.88 -16.96
CA LEU A 349 -2.36 -8.09 -17.27
C LEU A 349 -3.32 -8.82 -18.19
N MET A 350 -4.59 -8.78 -17.81
CA MET A 350 -5.67 -9.45 -18.50
C MET A 350 -6.42 -8.40 -19.31
N ASP A 351 -6.61 -8.71 -20.58
CA ASP A 351 -7.38 -7.90 -21.53
C ASP A 351 -8.85 -8.30 -21.43
N ALA A 352 -9.39 -8.11 -20.23
CA ALA A 352 -10.74 -8.44 -19.83
C ALA A 352 -11.07 -7.55 -18.64
N SER A 353 -12.27 -6.99 -18.60
CA SER A 353 -12.73 -6.14 -17.50
C SER A 353 -13.64 -6.93 -16.57
N ASP A 354 -13.36 -6.88 -15.28
CA ASP A 354 -14.19 -7.42 -14.20
C ASP A 354 -15.43 -6.56 -13.89
N ASN A 355 -15.65 -5.46 -14.61
CA ASN A 355 -16.84 -4.61 -14.50
C ASN A 355 -18.12 -5.22 -15.11
N SER A 356 -18.07 -6.47 -15.58
CA SER A 356 -19.25 -7.20 -16.06
C SER A 356 -19.18 -8.69 -15.73
N ALA A 357 -20.34 -9.36 -15.70
CA ALA A 357 -20.40 -10.81 -15.50
C ALA A 357 -19.67 -11.59 -16.60
N GLU A 358 -19.82 -11.17 -17.87
CA GLU A 358 -19.10 -11.78 -19.00
C GLU A 358 -17.59 -11.60 -18.86
N GLY A 359 -17.14 -10.38 -18.57
CA GLY A 359 -15.73 -10.07 -18.44
C GLY A 359 -15.06 -10.78 -17.26
N ILE A 360 -15.76 -10.99 -16.13
CA ILE A 360 -15.27 -11.89 -15.06
C ILE A 360 -15.06 -13.32 -15.55
N GLY A 361 -15.92 -13.82 -16.44
CA GLY A 361 -15.73 -15.13 -17.07
C GLY A 361 -14.41 -15.19 -17.86
N GLN A 362 -14.13 -14.15 -18.64
CA GLN A 362 -12.89 -14.01 -19.43
C GLN A 362 -11.66 -13.85 -18.52
N VAL A 363 -11.79 -13.16 -17.39
CA VAL A 363 -10.74 -13.05 -16.36
C VAL A 363 -10.37 -14.44 -15.82
N PHE A 364 -11.34 -15.30 -15.50
CA PHE A 364 -11.03 -16.66 -15.03
C PHE A 364 -10.37 -17.53 -16.10
N GLU A 365 -10.78 -17.43 -17.36
CA GLU A 365 -10.12 -18.13 -18.46
C GLU A 365 -8.64 -17.71 -18.59
N SER A 366 -8.37 -16.41 -18.47
CA SER A 366 -7.01 -15.87 -18.46
C SER A 366 -6.20 -16.37 -17.25
N ILE A 367 -6.77 -16.35 -16.05
CA ILE A 367 -6.12 -16.89 -14.83
C ILE A 367 -5.77 -18.37 -15.03
N ILE A 368 -6.71 -19.19 -15.49
CA ILE A 368 -6.46 -20.63 -15.74
C ILE A 368 -5.31 -20.80 -16.73
N GLY A 369 -5.30 -20.04 -17.83
CA GLY A 369 -4.22 -20.08 -18.82
C GLY A 369 -2.84 -19.70 -18.25
N GLN A 370 -2.78 -18.65 -17.43
CA GLN A 370 -1.55 -18.18 -16.80
C GLN A 370 -1.01 -19.15 -15.74
N THR A 371 -1.90 -19.76 -14.95
CA THR A 371 -1.53 -20.74 -13.91
C THR A 371 -1.05 -22.06 -14.50
N GLY A 372 -1.33 -22.31 -15.78
CA GLY A 372 -0.98 -23.55 -16.46
C GLY A 372 -1.75 -24.78 -15.96
N MET A 373 -2.80 -24.57 -15.17
CA MET A 373 -3.66 -25.64 -14.69
C MET A 373 -4.60 -26.08 -15.81
N SER A 374 -4.96 -27.37 -15.83
CA SER A 374 -6.12 -27.78 -16.62
C SER A 374 -7.38 -27.20 -15.98
N SER A 375 -8.41 -26.93 -16.80
CA SER A 375 -9.71 -26.50 -16.28
C SER A 375 -10.21 -27.47 -15.20
N LYS A 376 -10.12 -28.77 -15.43
CA LYS A 376 -10.52 -29.81 -14.46
C LYS A 376 -9.82 -29.64 -13.11
N ASP A 377 -8.50 -29.45 -13.11
CA ASP A 377 -7.71 -29.32 -11.88
C ASP A 377 -7.99 -28.02 -11.15
N PHE A 378 -8.18 -26.91 -11.88
CA PHE A 378 -8.53 -25.62 -11.30
C PHE A 378 -9.85 -25.69 -10.54
N PHE A 379 -10.87 -26.33 -11.15
CA PHE A 379 -12.21 -26.49 -10.58
C PHE A 379 -12.33 -27.63 -9.55
N ALA A 380 -11.32 -28.49 -9.42
CA ALA A 380 -11.29 -29.58 -8.43
C ALA A 380 -10.80 -29.14 -7.05
N ARG A 381 -10.27 -27.91 -6.91
CA ARG A 381 -9.71 -27.37 -5.68
C ARG A 381 -10.41 -26.09 -5.26
N LEU A 382 -10.47 -25.82 -3.96
CA LEU A 382 -10.94 -24.54 -3.42
C LEU A 382 -10.00 -23.42 -3.87
N GLN A 383 -10.57 -22.37 -4.47
CA GLN A 383 -9.89 -21.19 -4.99
C GLN A 383 -10.35 -19.97 -4.19
N PRO A 384 -9.66 -19.59 -3.10
CA PRO A 384 -9.93 -18.33 -2.44
C PRO A 384 -9.48 -17.18 -3.32
N MET A 385 -10.33 -16.16 -3.44
CA MET A 385 -10.08 -14.95 -4.20
C MET A 385 -10.45 -13.71 -3.39
N ASP A 386 -9.77 -12.60 -3.65
CA ASP A 386 -10.04 -11.29 -3.09
C ASP A 386 -10.40 -10.33 -4.22
N GLY A 387 -11.41 -9.48 -4.01
CA GLY A 387 -11.82 -8.45 -4.97
C GLY A 387 -12.72 -7.40 -4.32
N ASP A 388 -12.94 -6.30 -5.02
CA ASP A 388 -13.83 -5.24 -4.58
C ASP A 388 -15.31 -5.66 -4.63
N LEU A 389 -16.22 -4.78 -4.19
CA LEU A 389 -17.66 -5.10 -4.17
C LEU A 389 -18.22 -5.34 -5.58
N GLY A 390 -17.77 -4.56 -6.58
CA GLY A 390 -18.22 -4.69 -7.96
C GLY A 390 -17.84 -6.04 -8.56
N THR A 391 -16.58 -6.44 -8.39
CA THR A 391 -16.03 -7.74 -8.77
C THR A 391 -16.85 -8.88 -8.19
N VAL A 392 -17.15 -8.84 -6.89
CA VAL A 392 -17.93 -9.90 -6.21
C VAL A 392 -19.38 -9.92 -6.69
N GLN A 393 -19.99 -8.77 -6.98
CA GLN A 393 -21.33 -8.71 -7.55
C GLN A 393 -21.37 -9.32 -8.96
N ASN A 394 -20.41 -8.98 -9.81
CA ASN A 394 -20.30 -9.50 -11.17
C ASN A 394 -20.02 -11.00 -11.19
N PHE A 395 -19.15 -11.49 -10.32
CA PHE A 395 -18.95 -12.93 -10.09
C PHE A 395 -20.26 -13.65 -9.71
N ASN A 396 -21.00 -13.09 -8.76
CA ASN A 396 -22.27 -13.69 -8.34
C ASN A 396 -23.33 -13.64 -9.45
N CYS A 397 -23.34 -12.59 -10.26
CA CYS A 397 -24.20 -12.48 -11.43
C CYS A 397 -23.87 -13.56 -12.46
N LEU A 398 -22.59 -13.73 -12.80
CA LEU A 398 -22.12 -14.80 -13.69
C LEU A 398 -22.54 -16.18 -13.19
N ARG A 399 -22.32 -16.44 -11.90
CA ARG A 399 -22.71 -17.70 -11.25
C ARG A 399 -24.22 -17.92 -11.34
N ALA A 400 -25.03 -16.90 -11.12
CA ALA A 400 -26.48 -16.98 -11.23
C ALA A 400 -26.95 -17.30 -12.66
N GLN A 401 -26.35 -16.66 -13.67
CA GLN A 401 -26.66 -16.88 -15.09
C GLN A 401 -26.32 -18.31 -15.55
N ARG A 402 -25.28 -18.92 -14.98
CA ARG A 402 -24.84 -20.28 -15.32
C ARG A 402 -25.50 -21.37 -14.47
N PHE A 403 -26.30 -21.00 -13.47
CA PHE A 403 -26.95 -21.93 -12.55
C PHE A 403 -28.37 -22.31 -13.03
N PRO A 404 -28.80 -23.59 -12.95
CA PRO A 404 -28.06 -24.77 -12.51
C PRO A 404 -27.20 -25.37 -13.63
N SER A 405 -26.05 -25.97 -13.27
CA SER A 405 -25.24 -26.74 -14.21
C SER A 405 -24.67 -27.99 -13.55
N ALA A 406 -24.55 -29.10 -14.30
CA ALA A 406 -23.86 -30.29 -13.81
C ALA A 406 -22.32 -30.15 -13.89
N VAL A 407 -21.84 -29.15 -14.62
CA VAL A 407 -20.43 -28.96 -14.96
C VAL A 407 -19.79 -28.01 -13.93
N PRO A 408 -18.75 -28.41 -13.18
CA PRO A 408 -18.09 -27.56 -12.18
C PRO A 408 -17.64 -26.19 -12.70
N GLN A 409 -17.12 -26.12 -13.94
CA GLN A 409 -16.70 -24.90 -14.64
C GLN A 409 -17.81 -23.85 -14.76
N ASN A 410 -19.05 -24.31 -14.85
CA ASN A 410 -20.21 -23.42 -15.00
C ASN A 410 -20.77 -23.01 -13.63
N ARG A 411 -20.68 -23.90 -12.64
CA ARG A 411 -21.17 -23.63 -11.28
C ARG A 411 -20.29 -22.67 -10.50
N LEU A 412 -18.97 -22.73 -10.69
CA LEU A 412 -17.99 -21.91 -9.97
C LEU A 412 -18.05 -22.10 -8.43
N ASP A 413 -18.58 -23.22 -7.94
CA ASP A 413 -18.78 -23.49 -6.50
C ASP A 413 -17.47 -23.63 -5.72
N ASN A 414 -16.36 -23.87 -6.42
CA ASN A 414 -15.03 -23.97 -5.84
C ASN A 414 -14.35 -22.61 -5.65
N ILE A 415 -14.91 -21.53 -6.17
CA ILE A 415 -14.37 -20.17 -6.02
C ILE A 415 -15.08 -19.50 -4.85
N PHE A 416 -14.28 -19.02 -3.89
CA PHE A 416 -14.77 -18.24 -2.76
C PHE A 416 -14.17 -16.83 -2.83
N PHE A 417 -15.02 -15.83 -3.05
CA PHE A 417 -14.62 -14.44 -3.00
C PHE A 417 -14.76 -13.85 -1.60
N GLN A 418 -13.68 -13.24 -1.14
CA GLN A 418 -13.59 -12.40 0.04
C GLN A 418 -13.61 -10.94 -0.41
N LEU A 419 -14.43 -10.12 0.25
CA LEU A 419 -14.48 -8.68 -0.02
C LEU A 419 -13.21 -8.00 0.48
N GLY A 420 -12.61 -7.17 -0.36
CA GLY A 420 -11.45 -6.35 -0.02
C GLY A 420 -11.69 -5.48 1.22
N ALA A 421 -10.78 -5.53 2.18
CA ALA A 421 -10.98 -4.85 3.46
C ALA A 421 -10.87 -3.34 3.36
N SER A 422 -9.96 -2.85 2.50
CA SER A 422 -9.80 -1.42 2.29
C SER A 422 -10.97 -0.85 1.51
N HIS A 423 -11.38 -1.48 0.41
CA HIS A 423 -12.58 -1.06 -0.32
C HIS A 423 -13.83 -1.06 0.57
N THR A 424 -13.97 -2.06 1.45
CA THR A 424 -15.06 -2.09 2.43
C THR A 424 -14.97 -0.92 3.41
N LEU A 425 -13.79 -0.66 4.01
CA LEU A 425 -13.58 0.48 4.90
C LEU A 425 -13.85 1.81 4.19
N TRP A 426 -13.42 1.95 2.94
CA TRP A 426 -13.60 3.16 2.14
C TRP A 426 -15.07 3.44 1.85
N ASN A 427 -15.83 2.41 1.44
CA ASN A 427 -17.27 2.54 1.21
C ASN A 427 -18.04 2.87 2.50
N ILE A 428 -17.71 2.19 3.61
CA ILE A 428 -18.33 2.50 4.91
C ILE A 428 -17.94 3.90 5.38
N GLY A 429 -16.66 4.25 5.32
CA GLY A 429 -16.12 5.53 5.71
C GLY A 429 -16.72 6.68 4.91
N SER A 430 -16.85 6.53 3.58
CA SER A 430 -17.48 7.54 2.70
C SER A 430 -18.94 7.78 3.07
N ASN A 431 -19.71 6.71 3.32
CA ASN A 431 -21.11 6.84 3.75
C ASN A 431 -21.24 7.50 5.12
N ILE A 432 -20.40 7.10 6.10
CA ILE A 432 -20.36 7.72 7.44
C ILE A 432 -19.98 9.20 7.33
N PHE A 433 -18.95 9.53 6.54
CA PHE A 433 -18.48 10.90 6.41
C PHE A 433 -19.53 11.77 5.76
N THR A 434 -20.18 11.29 4.68
CA THR A 434 -21.28 11.98 4.00
C THR A 434 -22.46 12.23 4.95
N HIS A 435 -22.86 11.22 5.73
CA HIS A 435 -23.95 11.34 6.72
C HIS A 435 -23.68 12.43 7.76
N HIS A 436 -22.42 12.58 8.19
CA HIS A 436 -22.00 13.57 9.17
C HIS A 436 -21.44 14.86 8.55
N PHE A 437 -21.42 14.98 7.23
CA PHE A 437 -20.70 16.06 6.56
C PHE A 437 -21.32 17.41 6.89
N GLY A 438 -22.66 17.47 6.90
CA GLY A 438 -23.44 18.67 7.14
C GLY A 438 -23.65 19.52 5.89
N ASN A 439 -24.20 20.71 6.07
CA ASN A 439 -24.50 21.66 4.99
C ASN A 439 -23.55 22.87 5.05
N PRO A 440 -22.55 22.98 4.15
CA PRO A 440 -21.63 24.12 4.12
C PRO A 440 -22.29 25.47 3.81
N LYS A 441 -23.52 25.47 3.27
CA LYS A 441 -24.27 26.71 3.00
C LYS A 441 -25.02 27.23 4.22
N ASP A 442 -25.16 26.42 5.26
CA ASP A 442 -25.77 26.79 6.52
C ASP A 442 -24.68 27.08 7.55
N THR A 443 -24.54 28.35 7.93
CA THR A 443 -23.51 28.78 8.88
C THR A 443 -23.77 28.32 10.30
N ASP A 444 -24.98 27.89 10.65
CA ASP A 444 -25.33 27.34 11.96
C ASP A 444 -25.14 25.82 12.04
N ASN A 445 -25.01 25.17 10.89
CA ASN A 445 -24.66 23.76 10.79
C ASN A 445 -23.24 23.49 11.35
N CYS A 446 -23.15 22.56 12.29
CA CYS A 446 -21.89 22.15 12.93
C CYS A 446 -21.45 20.76 12.44
N GLY A 447 -21.56 20.51 11.13
CA GLY A 447 -21.15 19.25 10.50
C GLY A 447 -19.64 19.11 10.36
N ALA A 448 -19.20 17.95 9.87
CA ALA A 448 -17.79 17.66 9.66
C ALA A 448 -17.06 18.66 8.76
N TRP A 449 -17.77 19.28 7.80
CA TRP A 449 -17.19 20.33 6.93
C TRP A 449 -16.55 21.45 7.74
N GLN A 450 -17.21 21.92 8.80
CA GLN A 450 -16.74 23.04 9.62
C GLN A 450 -15.57 22.63 10.52
N HIS A 451 -15.55 21.38 10.97
CA HIS A 451 -14.42 20.78 11.69
C HIS A 451 -13.16 20.76 10.80
N LEU A 452 -13.30 20.43 9.52
CA LEU A 452 -12.19 20.41 8.56
C LEU A 452 -11.62 21.80 8.32
N GLU A 453 -12.48 22.80 8.09
CA GLU A 453 -12.06 24.19 7.91
C GLU A 453 -11.29 24.72 9.13
N ALA A 454 -11.76 24.42 10.35
CA ALA A 454 -11.04 24.79 11.57
C ALA A 454 -9.69 24.08 11.71
N LEU A 455 -9.54 22.88 11.15
CA LEU A 455 -8.27 22.17 11.09
C LEU A 455 -7.35 22.63 9.93
N GLY A 456 -7.81 23.59 9.12
CA GLY A 456 -7.10 24.13 7.96
C GLY A 456 -7.13 23.23 6.73
N PHE A 457 -8.12 22.34 6.63
CA PHE A 457 -8.32 21.47 5.47
C PHE A 457 -9.55 21.93 4.66
N PRO A 458 -9.41 22.19 3.35
CA PRO A 458 -10.54 22.59 2.51
C PRO A 458 -11.59 21.50 2.43
N SER A 459 -12.79 21.77 2.94
CA SER A 459 -13.83 20.77 3.12
C SER A 459 -14.30 20.14 1.81
N GLU A 460 -14.29 20.87 0.70
CA GLU A 460 -14.62 20.38 -0.64
C GLU A 460 -13.67 19.28 -1.16
N LYS A 461 -12.49 19.13 -0.54
CA LYS A 461 -11.52 18.09 -0.87
C LYS A 461 -11.65 16.82 -0.02
N ALA A 462 -12.55 16.79 0.96
CA ALA A 462 -12.57 15.75 1.96
C ALA A 462 -13.21 14.43 1.49
N ILE A 463 -14.22 14.53 0.62
CA ILE A 463 -14.94 13.39 0.05
C ILE A 463 -14.64 13.38 -1.45
N GLN A 464 -13.46 12.87 -1.81
CA GLN A 464 -13.07 12.66 -3.20
C GLN A 464 -12.95 11.15 -3.46
N LYS A 465 -13.68 10.64 -4.47
CA LYS A 465 -13.59 9.24 -4.91
C LYS A 465 -12.16 8.85 -5.35
N LYS A 466 -11.31 9.83 -5.69
CA LYS A 466 -9.92 9.64 -6.13
C LYS A 466 -8.93 9.34 -5.00
N ASP A 467 -9.25 9.69 -3.75
CA ASP A 467 -8.30 9.52 -2.62
C ASP A 467 -9.02 9.16 -1.31
N PHE A 468 -9.44 7.90 -1.22
CA PHE A 468 -10.05 7.36 -0.01
C PHE A 468 -9.09 7.32 1.19
N SER A 469 -7.78 7.28 0.96
CA SER A 469 -6.79 7.31 2.04
C SER A 469 -6.78 8.67 2.74
N LEU A 470 -6.79 9.75 1.96
CA LEU A 470 -6.91 11.11 2.46
C LEU A 470 -8.23 11.31 3.23
N MET A 471 -9.34 10.80 2.69
CA MET A 471 -10.65 10.85 3.35
C MET A 471 -10.60 10.22 4.75
N ILE A 472 -10.10 8.99 4.87
CA ILE A 472 -9.98 8.29 6.17
C ILE A 472 -8.99 9.00 7.11
N ASN A 473 -7.91 9.61 6.58
CA ASN A 473 -7.01 10.45 7.36
C ASN A 473 -7.74 11.68 7.92
N GLN A 474 -8.56 12.37 7.12
CA GLN A 474 -9.30 13.53 7.60
C GLN A 474 -10.36 13.15 8.65
N MET A 475 -11.05 12.01 8.50
CA MET A 475 -11.97 11.49 9.53
C MET A 475 -11.24 11.27 10.86
N GLU A 476 -10.05 10.67 10.85
CA GLU A 476 -9.24 10.50 12.07
C GLU A 476 -8.81 11.83 12.68
N ARG A 477 -8.43 12.83 11.86
CA ARG A 477 -8.08 14.17 12.36
C ARG A 477 -9.26 14.87 13.04
N VAL A 478 -10.44 14.81 12.42
CA VAL A 478 -11.67 15.36 13.01
C VAL A 478 -12.01 14.63 14.31
N TYR A 479 -11.95 13.30 14.31
CA TYR A 479 -12.18 12.48 15.50
C TYR A 479 -11.25 12.88 16.65
N GLU A 480 -9.94 12.91 16.42
CA GLU A 480 -8.95 13.26 17.45
C GLU A 480 -9.12 14.69 17.95
N ALA A 481 -9.48 15.65 17.08
CA ALA A 481 -9.72 17.03 17.45
C ALA A 481 -10.95 17.18 18.38
N ILE A 482 -12.03 16.43 18.12
CA ILE A 482 -13.21 16.40 18.99
C ILE A 482 -12.85 15.76 20.35
N VAL A 483 -12.16 14.61 20.36
CA VAL A 483 -11.71 13.98 21.61
C VAL A 483 -10.80 14.91 22.41
N TYR A 484 -9.90 15.62 21.73
CA TYR A 484 -9.03 16.62 22.33
C TYR A 484 -9.84 17.72 23.01
N TYR A 485 -10.87 18.25 22.34
CA TYR A 485 -11.76 19.26 22.92
C TYR A 485 -12.55 18.70 24.12
N CYS A 486 -13.08 17.47 24.03
CA CYS A 486 -13.72 16.80 25.16
C CYS A 486 -12.79 16.67 26.38
N LEU A 487 -11.53 16.28 26.16
CA LEU A 487 -10.52 16.19 27.22
C LEU A 487 -10.23 17.54 27.86
N ARG A 488 -10.14 18.61 27.06
CA ARG A 488 -9.96 19.98 27.57
C ARG A 488 -11.11 20.42 28.47
N VAL A 489 -12.34 20.03 28.14
CA VAL A 489 -13.53 20.29 28.95
C VAL A 489 -13.52 19.48 30.25
N VAL A 490 -13.13 18.20 30.22
CA VAL A 490 -12.93 17.37 31.43
C VAL A 490 -11.86 17.96 32.34
N MET A 491 -10.74 18.40 31.76
CA MET A 491 -9.63 19.02 32.48
C MET A 491 -9.91 20.48 32.89
N LYS A 492 -11.08 21.04 32.53
CA LYS A 492 -11.50 22.42 32.82
C LYS A 492 -10.49 23.47 32.35
N ASN A 493 -9.88 23.25 31.18
CA ASN A 493 -8.88 24.14 30.62
C ASN A 493 -9.18 24.53 29.17
N ASN A 494 -10.39 24.28 28.65
CA ASN A 494 -10.80 24.58 27.28
C ASN A 494 -10.82 26.08 26.91
N ASN A 495 -10.73 26.97 27.90
CA ASN A 495 -10.59 28.42 27.70
C ASN A 495 -9.18 28.95 27.97
N HIS A 496 -8.23 28.06 28.29
CA HIS A 496 -6.83 28.44 28.51
C HIS A 496 -6.02 28.39 27.21
N ASN A 497 -4.96 29.20 27.12
CA ASN A 497 -4.02 29.13 26.00
C ASN A 497 -3.28 27.79 25.98
N LEU A 498 -2.93 27.33 24.77
CA LEU A 498 -2.13 26.12 24.61
C LEU A 498 -0.72 26.36 25.17
N THR A 499 -0.29 25.47 26.08
CA THR A 499 1.12 25.33 26.43
C THR A 499 1.76 24.29 25.51
N SER A 500 2.97 24.54 25.03
CA SER A 500 3.72 23.60 24.19
C SER A 500 4.06 22.28 24.91
N ASP A 501 4.10 22.33 26.25
CA ASP A 501 4.60 21.24 27.07
C ASP A 501 3.46 20.37 27.60
N LYS A 502 3.62 19.05 27.48
CA LYS A 502 2.69 18.06 28.03
C LYS A 502 2.79 18.03 29.55
N LEU A 503 1.64 18.07 30.22
CA LEU A 503 1.58 17.97 31.67
C LEU A 503 1.94 16.55 32.13
N ARG A 504 2.78 16.42 33.15
CA ARG A 504 3.04 15.13 33.78
C ARG A 504 2.08 14.95 34.96
N ILE A 505 1.22 13.92 34.91
CA ILE A 505 0.13 13.71 35.89
C ILE A 505 0.22 12.35 36.59
N PRO A 506 -0.28 12.23 37.84
CA PRO A 506 -0.41 10.94 38.53
C PRO A 506 -1.26 9.93 37.74
N THR A 507 -0.90 8.64 37.80
CA THR A 507 -1.61 7.58 37.06
C THR A 507 -3.10 7.47 37.44
N GLY A 508 -3.47 7.65 38.70
CA GLY A 508 -4.88 7.69 39.10
C GLY A 508 -5.65 8.87 38.48
N GLN A 509 -5.01 10.03 38.30
CA GLN A 509 -5.60 11.18 37.62
C GLN A 509 -5.75 10.92 36.11
N TRP A 510 -4.75 10.28 35.49
CA TRP A 510 -4.82 9.84 34.09
C TRP A 510 -6.04 8.96 33.84
N GLU A 511 -6.22 7.93 34.68
CA GLU A 511 -7.37 7.02 34.58
C GLU A 511 -8.70 7.74 34.82
N GLY A 512 -8.74 8.63 35.81
CA GLY A 512 -9.91 9.46 36.10
C GLY A 512 -10.34 10.28 34.89
N ILE A 513 -9.39 10.99 34.25
CA ILE A 513 -9.67 11.82 33.06
C ILE A 513 -10.19 10.96 31.89
N VAL A 514 -9.54 9.82 31.60
CA VAL A 514 -9.95 8.95 30.50
C VAL A 514 -11.34 8.37 30.73
N ASN A 515 -11.62 7.89 31.95
CA ASN A 515 -12.92 7.34 32.33
C ASN A 515 -14.02 8.41 32.28
N GLU A 516 -13.77 9.60 32.85
CA GLU A 516 -14.74 10.69 32.84
C GLU A 516 -15.05 11.14 31.40
N CYS A 517 -14.03 11.27 30.54
CA CYS A 517 -14.23 11.61 29.14
C CYS A 517 -15.07 10.56 28.40
N TYR A 518 -14.80 9.27 28.66
CA TYR A 518 -15.60 8.18 28.10
C TYR A 518 -17.05 8.26 28.56
N ASP A 519 -17.28 8.35 29.87
CA ASP A 519 -18.62 8.31 30.45
C ASP A 519 -19.46 9.53 30.01
N ARG A 520 -18.86 10.73 29.92
CA ARG A 520 -19.53 11.97 29.53
C ARG A 520 -19.82 12.10 28.04
N PHE A 521 -18.97 11.58 27.16
CA PHE A 521 -19.03 11.90 25.73
C PHE A 521 -19.03 10.69 24.79
N LEU A 522 -18.39 9.57 25.13
CA LEU A 522 -18.25 8.41 24.22
C LEU A 522 -19.14 7.21 24.60
N SER A 523 -19.75 7.23 25.78
CA SER A 523 -20.62 6.15 26.25
C SER A 523 -21.98 6.11 25.51
N PRO A 524 -22.60 4.92 25.37
CA PRO A 524 -23.97 4.82 24.86
C PRO A 524 -25.00 5.62 25.68
N GLN A 525 -24.76 5.73 26.99
CA GLN A 525 -25.59 6.50 27.92
C GLN A 525 -25.50 8.00 27.62
N ALA A 526 -24.30 8.53 27.36
CA ALA A 526 -24.11 9.93 26.98
C ALA A 526 -24.87 10.29 25.70
N ARG A 527 -24.74 9.46 24.65
CA ARG A 527 -25.49 9.64 23.40
C ARG A 527 -27.01 9.63 23.61
N SER A 528 -27.50 8.66 24.40
CA SER A 528 -28.94 8.54 24.65
C SER A 528 -29.48 9.69 25.51
N ALA A 529 -28.73 10.16 26.50
CA ALA A 529 -29.08 11.31 27.31
C ALA A 529 -29.10 12.61 26.49
N ALA A 530 -28.11 12.82 25.61
CA ALA A 530 -28.07 13.97 24.71
C ALA A 530 -29.28 13.98 23.75
N ALA A 531 -29.59 12.84 23.14
CA ALA A 531 -30.71 12.70 22.21
C ALA A 531 -32.09 12.91 22.87
N ALA A 532 -32.22 12.63 24.18
CA ALA A 532 -33.48 12.78 24.92
C ALA A 532 -33.85 14.23 25.26
N LYS A 533 -32.89 15.17 25.20
CA LYS A 533 -33.08 16.58 25.58
C LYS A 533 -33.68 17.47 24.48
N GLY A 534 -33.97 16.92 23.31
CA GLY A 534 -34.65 17.61 22.21
C GLY A 534 -33.80 18.67 21.48
N PRO A 535 -34.44 19.61 20.76
CA PRO A 535 -33.77 20.54 19.84
C PRO A 535 -32.62 21.34 20.44
N SER A 536 -32.76 21.75 21.71
CA SER A 536 -31.74 22.50 22.45
C SER A 536 -30.38 21.79 22.58
N HIS A 537 -30.33 20.47 22.37
CA HIS A 537 -29.12 19.65 22.50
C HIS A 537 -28.81 18.86 21.22
N HIS A 538 -29.41 19.22 20.07
CA HIS A 538 -29.11 18.55 18.80
C HIS A 538 -27.63 18.66 18.44
N LYS A 539 -26.95 19.78 18.73
CA LYS A 539 -25.50 19.92 18.52
C LYS A 539 -24.68 18.90 19.29
N LEU A 540 -24.93 18.77 20.60
CA LEU A 540 -24.29 17.75 21.42
C LEU A 540 -24.63 16.36 20.88
N SER A 541 -25.91 16.06 20.67
CA SER A 541 -26.35 14.75 20.14
C SER A 541 -25.64 14.39 18.83
N ASN A 542 -25.62 15.30 17.86
CA ASN A 542 -24.98 15.11 16.56
C ASN A 542 -23.47 14.89 16.72
N THR A 543 -22.80 15.70 17.56
CA THR A 543 -21.36 15.57 17.85
C THR A 543 -21.04 14.22 18.46
N LEU A 544 -21.85 13.73 19.42
CA LEU A 544 -21.59 12.44 20.06
C LEU A 544 -21.84 11.24 19.13
N VAL A 545 -22.82 11.34 18.21
CA VAL A 545 -23.05 10.31 17.17
C VAL A 545 -21.90 10.31 16.17
N GLN A 546 -21.46 11.48 15.70
CA GLN A 546 -20.28 11.59 14.83
C GLN A 546 -19.03 11.00 15.49
N LEU A 547 -18.79 11.32 16.77
CA LEU A 547 -17.67 10.82 17.54
C LEU A 547 -17.66 9.29 17.63
N HIS A 548 -18.84 8.69 17.85
CA HIS A 548 -19.02 7.24 17.83
C HIS A 548 -18.71 6.66 16.45
N ASP A 549 -19.32 7.18 15.39
CA ASP A 549 -19.19 6.58 14.06
C ASP A 549 -17.77 6.73 13.51
N PHE A 550 -17.14 7.89 13.71
CA PHE A 550 -15.75 8.10 13.29
C PHE A 550 -14.79 7.22 14.10
N SER A 551 -15.07 6.96 15.39
CA SER A 551 -14.23 6.06 16.20
C SER A 551 -14.15 4.65 15.61
N THR A 552 -15.22 4.16 14.96
CA THR A 552 -15.24 2.83 14.32
C THR A 552 -14.35 2.78 13.07
N VAL A 553 -14.37 3.84 12.27
CA VAL A 553 -13.53 3.99 11.07
C VAL A 553 -12.06 4.11 11.45
N VAL A 554 -11.77 4.90 12.48
CA VAL A 554 -10.43 5.06 13.06
C VAL A 554 -9.94 3.73 13.63
N GLU A 555 -10.78 2.98 14.33
CA GLU A 555 -10.40 1.66 14.85
C GLU A 555 -10.10 0.67 13.73
N ALA A 556 -10.94 0.59 12.69
CA ALA A 556 -10.69 -0.29 11.56
C ALA A 556 -9.34 0.00 10.90
N LYS A 557 -9.03 1.28 10.65
CA LYS A 557 -7.72 1.70 10.13
C LYS A 557 -6.57 1.29 11.07
N ARG A 558 -6.71 1.53 12.37
CA ARG A 558 -5.67 1.24 13.37
C ARG A 558 -5.47 -0.25 13.58
N ALA A 559 -6.53 -1.04 13.62
CA ALA A 559 -6.48 -2.49 13.73
C ALA A 559 -5.81 -3.13 12.49
N MET A 560 -6.08 -2.61 11.28
CA MET A 560 -5.33 -2.99 10.07
C MET A 560 -3.83 -2.74 10.24
N LYS A 561 -3.42 -1.51 10.59
CA LYS A 561 -1.99 -1.18 10.80
C LYS A 561 -1.34 -2.01 11.92
N ALA A 562 -2.10 -2.26 12.98
CA ALA A 562 -1.70 -3.02 14.15
C ALA A 562 -1.93 -4.53 14.00
N ARG A 563 -2.15 -5.02 12.77
CA ARG A 563 -2.21 -6.45 12.39
C ARG A 563 -3.19 -7.31 13.17
N ASP A 564 -4.20 -6.70 13.75
CA ASP A 564 -5.10 -7.36 14.67
C ASP A 564 -6.41 -7.67 13.95
N ILE A 565 -6.42 -8.85 13.33
CA ILE A 565 -7.59 -9.29 12.59
C ILE A 565 -8.74 -9.68 13.52
N GLY A 566 -8.48 -9.91 14.81
CA GLY A 566 -9.53 -10.07 15.80
C GLY A 566 -10.28 -8.76 16.01
N ARG A 567 -9.56 -7.64 16.19
CA ARG A 567 -10.17 -6.31 16.27
C ARG A 567 -10.86 -5.90 14.98
N LEU A 568 -10.38 -6.41 13.84
CA LEU A 568 -11.10 -6.30 12.58
C LEU A 568 -12.23 -7.30 12.42
N SER A 569 -12.25 -8.45 13.09
CA SER A 569 -13.26 -9.51 12.90
C SER A 569 -14.66 -9.07 13.31
N LYS A 570 -14.77 -7.99 14.07
CA LYS A 570 -16.02 -7.25 14.29
C LYS A 570 -16.56 -6.60 12.99
N TYR A 571 -15.69 -6.44 12.00
CA TYR A 571 -15.91 -5.81 10.71
C TYR A 571 -15.71 -6.78 9.52
N LEU A 572 -14.65 -7.62 9.46
CA LEU A 572 -14.34 -8.60 8.40
C LEU A 572 -13.34 -9.71 8.88
N LYS A 573 -13.50 -10.99 8.44
CA LYS A 573 -12.71 -12.17 8.89
C LYS A 573 -11.42 -12.46 8.08
N HIS A 574 -10.57 -13.35 8.63
CA HIS A 574 -9.17 -13.71 8.27
C HIS A 574 -8.79 -13.80 6.78
N ASN A 575 -7.51 -13.57 6.47
CA ASN A 575 -6.84 -13.44 5.15
C ASN A 575 -6.83 -12.06 4.47
N LEU A 576 -7.26 -10.99 5.14
CA LEU A 576 -7.36 -9.66 4.53
C LEU A 576 -6.06 -8.86 4.49
N LEU A 577 -5.15 -9.12 5.42
CA LEU A 577 -4.00 -8.25 5.66
C LEU A 577 -2.69 -8.89 5.26
N ILE A 578 -1.76 -8.06 4.77
CA ILE A 578 -0.38 -8.42 4.50
C ILE A 578 0.56 -7.33 5.03
N SER A 579 1.83 -7.67 5.27
CA SER A 579 2.89 -6.69 5.56
C SER A 579 3.87 -6.58 4.39
N PRO A 580 3.68 -5.64 3.45
CA PRO A 580 4.53 -5.54 2.26
C PRO A 580 6.03 -5.40 2.58
N SER A 581 6.34 -4.74 3.69
CA SER A 581 7.72 -4.52 4.14
C SER A 581 8.23 -5.53 5.18
N GLY A 582 7.37 -6.41 5.72
CA GLY A 582 7.76 -7.36 6.76
C GLY A 582 7.95 -6.75 8.17
N ARG A 583 7.47 -5.53 8.41
CA ARG A 583 7.78 -4.73 9.63
C ARG A 583 6.55 -4.44 10.49
N PRO A 584 6.72 -4.29 11.82
CA PRO A 584 5.66 -3.82 12.72
C PRO A 584 5.05 -2.49 12.27
N GLY A 585 3.72 -2.36 12.36
CA GLY A 585 2.98 -1.14 12.03
C GLY A 585 2.78 -0.83 10.53
N HIS A 586 3.27 -1.71 9.64
CA HIS A 586 3.20 -1.56 8.18
C HIS A 586 2.26 -2.58 7.51
N PHE A 587 1.18 -2.95 8.19
CA PHE A 587 0.17 -3.83 7.63
C PHE A 587 -0.86 -3.03 6.87
N VAL A 588 -1.30 -3.61 5.76
CA VAL A 588 -2.35 -3.08 4.90
C VAL A 588 -3.25 -4.21 4.43
N ALA A 589 -4.43 -3.86 3.94
CA ALA A 589 -5.27 -4.83 3.26
C ALA A 589 -4.64 -5.26 1.92
N LYS A 590 -4.89 -6.51 1.50
CA LYS A 590 -4.40 -7.06 0.23
C LYS A 590 -4.85 -6.24 -0.98
N ASP A 591 -6.12 -5.87 -1.01
CA ASP A 591 -6.72 -5.06 -2.06
C ASP A 591 -6.10 -3.66 -2.10
N TYR A 592 -5.78 -3.07 -0.95
CA TYR A 592 -5.03 -1.81 -0.93
C TYR A 592 -3.62 -1.93 -1.47
N TRP A 593 -2.94 -3.04 -1.20
CA TRP A 593 -1.63 -3.27 -1.77
C TRP A 593 -1.70 -3.40 -3.29
N LEU A 594 -2.72 -4.09 -3.81
CA LEU A 594 -2.97 -4.16 -5.25
C LEU A 594 -3.20 -2.77 -5.83
N GLU A 595 -3.98 -1.93 -5.14
CA GLU A 595 -4.24 -0.56 -5.59
C GLU A 595 -2.99 0.33 -5.62
N ILE A 596 -2.08 0.19 -4.64
CA ILE A 596 -0.76 0.83 -4.71
C ILE A 596 0.01 0.36 -5.95
N GLN A 597 -0.03 -0.94 -6.28
CA GLN A 597 0.64 -1.46 -7.49
C GLN A 597 -0.03 -0.93 -8.78
N ASN A 598 -1.36 -0.86 -8.83
CA ASN A 598 -2.11 -0.25 -9.92
C ASN A 598 -1.65 1.19 -10.14
N TYR A 599 -1.53 1.97 -9.05
CA TYR A 599 -1.06 3.34 -9.10
C TYR A 599 0.38 3.46 -9.63
N TRP A 600 1.30 2.61 -9.15
CA TRP A 600 2.67 2.55 -9.67
C TRP A 600 2.71 2.31 -11.18
N ILE A 601 1.83 1.46 -11.70
CA ILE A 601 1.76 1.17 -13.13
C ILE A 601 1.18 2.32 -13.92
N LYS A 602 0.06 2.89 -13.46
CA LYS A 602 -0.53 4.07 -14.09
C LYS A 602 0.52 5.19 -14.15
N PHE A 603 1.25 5.40 -13.06
CA PHE A 603 2.35 6.36 -12.99
C PHE A 603 3.49 6.04 -13.97
N LEU A 604 4.00 4.80 -13.99
CA LEU A 604 5.06 4.37 -14.91
C LEU A 604 4.63 4.47 -16.37
N TYR A 605 3.38 4.12 -16.66
CA TYR A 605 2.82 4.16 -18.01
C TYR A 605 2.66 5.61 -18.50
N ASN A 606 2.10 6.49 -17.66
CA ASN A 606 1.82 7.88 -18.03
C ASN A 606 3.07 8.76 -18.10
N ASN A 607 4.11 8.49 -17.29
CA ASN A 607 5.29 9.36 -17.20
C ASN A 607 6.49 8.92 -18.07
N ASN A 608 6.44 7.73 -18.68
CA ASN A 608 7.53 7.22 -19.51
C ASN A 608 7.26 7.52 -21.00
N GLY A 609 7.56 8.74 -21.44
CA GLY A 609 7.24 9.32 -22.78
C GLY A 609 7.73 8.58 -24.05
N THR A 610 8.16 7.31 -23.95
CA THR A 610 8.47 6.42 -25.08
C THR A 610 7.79 5.06 -24.92
N GLY A 611 6.45 5.05 -24.87
CA GLY A 611 5.66 3.86 -25.19
C GLY A 611 4.43 3.66 -24.33
N THR A 612 3.36 4.36 -24.69
CA THR A 612 1.93 4.04 -24.45
C THR A 612 1.52 2.72 -25.14
N GLN A 613 2.39 1.71 -25.14
CA GLN A 613 2.13 0.40 -25.74
C GLN A 613 1.80 -0.58 -24.63
N LEU A 614 0.51 -0.78 -24.43
CA LEU A 614 -0.05 -1.70 -23.46
C LEU A 614 0.56 -3.10 -23.53
N ASP A 615 0.87 -3.60 -24.73
CA ASP A 615 1.49 -4.92 -24.90
C ASP A 615 2.87 -5.03 -24.24
N ARG A 616 3.65 -3.94 -24.19
CA ARG A 616 4.94 -3.94 -23.51
C ARG A 616 4.75 -3.95 -22.00
N LEU A 617 3.81 -3.15 -21.49
CA LEU A 617 3.40 -3.19 -20.09
C LEU A 617 3.01 -4.62 -19.69
N ARG A 618 2.04 -5.17 -20.42
CA ARG A 618 1.47 -6.51 -20.23
C ARG A 618 2.50 -7.62 -20.23
N ASN A 619 3.41 -7.65 -21.21
CA ASN A 619 4.29 -8.80 -21.43
C ASN A 619 5.66 -8.70 -20.74
N VAL A 620 6.11 -7.48 -20.39
CA VAL A 620 7.52 -7.22 -20.02
C VAL A 620 7.66 -6.64 -18.61
N PHE A 621 6.70 -5.84 -18.14
CA PHE A 621 6.87 -5.10 -16.88
C PHE A 621 6.17 -5.74 -15.68
N LEU A 622 4.94 -6.18 -15.84
CA LEU A 622 4.06 -6.50 -14.72
C LEU A 622 4.51 -7.72 -13.91
N LEU A 623 5.02 -8.74 -14.59
CA LEU A 623 5.59 -9.93 -13.94
C LEU A 623 6.90 -9.63 -13.19
N ASN A 624 7.50 -8.48 -13.46
CA ASN A 624 8.82 -8.06 -13.00
C ASN A 624 8.76 -6.89 -12.02
N ILE A 625 7.58 -6.36 -11.71
CA ILE A 625 7.41 -5.09 -10.97
C ILE A 625 7.98 -5.13 -9.55
N PHE A 626 8.01 -6.31 -8.91
CA PHE A 626 8.59 -6.52 -7.59
C PHE A 626 10.11 -6.62 -7.56
N LEU A 627 10.78 -6.59 -8.71
CA LEU A 627 12.22 -6.41 -8.71
C LEU A 627 12.50 -5.03 -8.12
N SER A 628 13.28 -4.97 -7.04
CA SER A 628 13.72 -3.76 -6.32
C SER A 628 14.42 -2.69 -7.19
N MET A 629 14.43 -2.87 -8.50
CA MET A 629 15.04 -2.04 -9.53
C MET A 629 14.52 -0.61 -9.49
N PHE A 630 13.23 -0.39 -9.24
CA PHE A 630 12.64 0.96 -9.16
C PHE A 630 13.17 1.76 -7.96
N GLN A 631 13.44 1.11 -6.82
CA GLN A 631 13.93 1.76 -5.60
C GLN A 631 15.47 1.84 -5.54
N SER A 632 16.17 0.98 -6.29
CA SER A 632 17.63 0.79 -6.20
C SER A 632 18.49 1.99 -6.65
N LEU A 633 18.03 2.81 -7.62
CA LEU A 633 18.83 3.93 -8.14
C LEU A 633 19.07 5.03 -7.09
N LYS A 634 18.06 5.32 -6.25
CA LYS A 634 18.22 6.28 -5.15
C LYS A 634 19.24 5.79 -4.13
N ASN A 635 19.27 4.48 -3.86
CA ASN A 635 20.29 3.87 -3.00
C ASN A 635 21.70 4.04 -3.60
N ASP A 636 21.87 3.84 -4.90
CA ASP A 636 23.16 4.04 -5.59
C ASP A 636 23.63 5.49 -5.56
N CYS A 637 22.68 6.45 -5.58
CA CYS A 637 22.95 7.88 -5.42
C CYS A 637 23.30 8.30 -3.97
N GLY A 638 23.44 7.35 -3.05
CA GLY A 638 23.84 7.65 -1.67
C GLY A 638 22.67 7.90 -0.73
N ALA A 639 21.42 7.84 -1.21
CA ALA A 639 20.26 7.91 -0.34
C ALA A 639 20.10 6.60 0.45
N LYS A 640 19.47 6.70 1.61
CA LYS A 640 18.96 5.58 2.38
C LYS A 640 17.45 5.60 2.25
N VAL A 641 16.86 4.47 1.89
CA VAL A 641 15.41 4.27 2.01
C VAL A 641 15.03 4.47 3.47
N ILE A 642 14.22 5.50 3.72
CA ILE A 642 13.53 5.66 4.99
C ILE A 642 12.09 5.28 4.73
N HIS A 643 11.63 4.25 5.41
CA HIS A 643 10.19 4.04 5.44
C HIS A 643 9.59 4.90 6.54
N GLN A 644 8.67 5.76 6.14
CA GLN A 644 7.92 6.60 7.05
C GLN A 644 6.57 5.95 7.34
N SER A 645 6.30 5.70 8.61
CA SER A 645 4.92 5.60 9.06
C SER A 645 4.37 7.02 9.08
N HIS A 646 3.64 7.46 8.04
CA HIS A 646 2.97 8.75 8.06
C HIS A 646 2.07 8.83 9.29
N LYS A 647 2.45 9.69 10.25
CA LYS A 647 1.66 9.95 11.44
C LYS A 647 0.66 11.04 11.08
N ASN A 648 -0.60 10.71 11.24
CA ASN A 648 -1.69 11.65 11.06
C ASN A 648 -1.76 12.55 12.32
N SER A 649 -0.89 13.56 12.40
CA SER A 649 -0.77 14.42 13.59
C SER A 649 -1.54 15.73 13.44
N LEU A 650 -2.05 16.26 14.54
CA LEU A 650 -2.67 17.58 14.61
C LEU A 650 -1.65 18.63 15.10
N PRO A 651 -1.28 19.63 14.27
CA PRO A 651 -0.45 20.74 14.72
C PRO A 651 -1.14 21.55 15.82
N THR A 652 -0.35 22.12 16.74
CA THR A 652 -0.84 22.97 17.85
C THR A 652 -1.79 24.06 17.35
N ARG A 653 -1.45 24.73 16.24
CA ARG A 653 -2.29 25.78 15.66
C ARG A 653 -3.66 25.27 15.21
N SER A 654 -3.72 24.08 14.61
CA SER A 654 -5.01 23.45 14.23
C SER A 654 -5.85 23.12 15.46
N LEU A 655 -5.24 22.65 16.56
CA LEU A 655 -5.95 22.39 17.81
C LEU A 655 -6.47 23.67 18.47
N GLU A 656 -5.70 24.76 18.37
CA GLU A 656 -6.08 26.12 18.80
C GLU A 656 -7.35 26.59 18.08
N MET A 657 -7.31 26.55 16.75
CA MET A 657 -8.43 26.95 15.89
C MET A 657 -9.65 26.05 16.12
N PHE A 658 -9.45 24.75 16.29
CA PHE A 658 -10.52 23.81 16.61
C PHE A 658 -11.12 24.08 18.00
N THR A 659 -10.31 24.41 19.01
CA THR A 659 -10.80 24.75 20.35
C THR A 659 -11.64 26.04 20.32
N MET A 660 -11.20 27.04 19.55
CA MET A 660 -11.98 28.27 19.31
C MET A 660 -13.32 27.94 18.65
N LEU A 661 -13.32 27.09 17.62
CA LEU A 661 -14.55 26.63 16.98
C LEU A 661 -15.47 25.95 18.00
N GLY A 662 -14.95 24.97 18.75
CA GLY A 662 -15.72 24.21 19.74
C GLY A 662 -16.38 25.10 20.79
N ASN A 663 -15.66 26.10 21.29
CA ASN A 663 -16.20 27.09 22.23
C ASN A 663 -17.23 28.02 21.58
N ASN A 664 -16.94 28.58 20.40
CA ASN A 664 -17.81 29.55 19.73
C ASN A 664 -19.12 28.92 19.23
N ARG A 665 -19.06 27.66 18.78
CA ARG A 665 -20.23 26.93 18.28
C ARG A 665 -20.96 26.12 19.34
N ASP A 666 -20.37 26.03 20.53
CA ASP A 666 -20.82 25.24 21.67
C ASP A 666 -21.25 23.82 21.28
N ILE A 667 -20.35 23.12 20.58
CA ILE A 667 -20.63 21.79 20.00
C ILE A 667 -20.92 20.72 21.07
N LEU A 668 -20.50 20.95 22.32
CA LEU A 668 -20.79 20.09 23.47
C LEU A 668 -21.93 20.60 24.37
N THR A 669 -22.57 21.72 24.01
CA THR A 669 -23.68 22.34 24.77
C THR A 669 -23.32 22.53 26.25
N ILE A 670 -22.13 23.09 26.51
CA ILE A 670 -21.60 23.36 27.85
C ILE A 670 -21.81 24.82 28.29
N TYR A 671 -22.22 25.70 27.38
CA TYR A 671 -22.55 27.09 27.65
C TYR A 671 -24.08 27.29 27.54
N SER A 672 -24.68 28.07 28.44
CA SER A 672 -26.14 28.24 28.49
C SER A 672 -26.72 28.93 27.25
N ALA A 673 -27.95 28.51 26.87
CA ALA A 673 -28.70 28.77 25.64
C ALA A 673 -28.85 30.25 25.21
N ASN A 674 -27.80 30.85 24.63
CA ASN A 674 -27.94 32.10 23.90
C ASN A 674 -28.27 31.80 22.44
N LYS A 675 -29.57 31.76 22.07
CA LYS A 675 -30.12 31.71 20.70
C LYS A 675 -29.12 31.22 19.65
N ILE A 676 -28.76 29.95 19.74
CA ILE A 676 -27.99 29.27 18.71
C ILE A 676 -29.02 28.70 17.74
N GLY A 677 -28.87 28.92 16.43
CA GLY A 677 -29.79 28.43 15.41
C GLY A 677 -30.17 26.96 15.62
N GLU A 678 -31.44 26.63 15.42
CA GLU A 678 -31.90 25.24 15.50
C GLU A 678 -31.15 24.42 14.44
N VAL A 679 -30.37 23.43 14.89
CA VAL A 679 -29.67 22.53 13.99
C VAL A 679 -30.51 21.28 13.78
N ASP A 680 -30.59 20.84 12.53
CA ASP A 680 -31.24 19.59 12.18
C ASP A 680 -30.61 18.41 12.94
N LYS A 681 -31.48 17.53 13.41
CA LYS A 681 -31.05 16.31 14.09
C LYS A 681 -30.42 15.36 13.07
N VAL A 682 -29.22 14.88 13.38
CA VAL A 682 -28.59 13.78 12.65
C VAL A 682 -29.06 12.46 13.24
N ASP A 683 -29.49 11.54 12.38
CA ASP A 683 -29.94 10.22 12.82
C ASP A 683 -28.79 9.41 13.42
N ASP A 684 -29.09 8.72 14.53
CA ASP A 684 -28.21 7.73 15.15
C ASP A 684 -28.12 6.51 14.23
N THR A 685 -26.99 6.37 13.55
CA THR A 685 -26.73 5.33 12.55
C THR A 685 -26.86 3.93 13.13
N TYR A 686 -26.42 3.72 14.38
CA TYR A 686 -26.52 2.44 15.07
C TYR A 686 -27.99 2.07 15.33
N LYS A 687 -28.77 2.98 15.91
CA LYS A 687 -30.21 2.75 16.17
C LYS A 687 -31.00 2.57 14.86
N SER A 688 -30.75 3.42 13.87
CA SER A 688 -31.37 3.33 12.54
C SER A 688 -31.02 2.00 11.86
N GLY A 689 -29.75 1.57 11.93
CA GLY A 689 -29.27 0.29 11.43
C GLY A 689 -30.00 -0.89 12.07
N ILE A 690 -30.14 -0.91 13.40
CA ILE A 690 -30.90 -1.95 14.12
C ILE A 690 -32.38 -1.96 13.72
N GLN A 691 -33.01 -0.81 13.53
CA GLN A 691 -34.41 -0.74 13.08
C GLN A 691 -34.57 -1.28 11.65
N LYS A 692 -33.66 -0.91 10.74
CA LYS A 692 -33.62 -1.44 9.37
C LYS A 692 -33.40 -2.96 9.36
N LEU A 693 -32.49 -3.46 10.20
CA LEU A 693 -32.23 -4.89 10.38
C LEU A 693 -33.47 -5.63 10.87
N LYS A 694 -34.13 -5.13 11.92
CA LYS A 694 -35.39 -5.68 12.44
C LYS A 694 -36.47 -5.72 11.37
N LYS A 695 -36.69 -4.60 10.67
CA LYS A 695 -37.66 -4.52 9.57
C LYS A 695 -37.36 -5.58 8.52
N MET A 696 -36.11 -5.70 8.10
CA MET A 696 -35.69 -6.69 7.11
C MET A 696 -35.98 -8.11 7.57
N ILE A 697 -35.60 -8.47 8.81
CA ILE A 697 -35.84 -9.80 9.37
C ILE A 697 -37.34 -10.13 9.44
N CYS A 698 -38.18 -9.15 9.82
CA CYS A 698 -39.62 -9.35 9.87
C CYS A 698 -40.26 -9.48 8.46
N THR A 699 -39.73 -8.77 7.46
CA THR A 699 -40.28 -8.77 6.09
C THR A 699 -39.78 -9.94 5.23
N ASP A 700 -38.54 -10.36 5.42
CA ASP A 700 -37.90 -11.46 4.70
C ASP A 700 -37.75 -12.65 5.65
N LYS A 701 -38.86 -13.38 5.88
CA LYS A 701 -38.93 -14.49 6.84
C LYS A 701 -37.90 -15.59 6.58
N ASP A 702 -37.51 -15.76 5.33
CA ASP A 702 -36.52 -16.74 4.88
C ASP A 702 -35.09 -16.16 4.91
N LEU A 703 -34.94 -14.86 5.19
CA LEU A 703 -33.70 -14.09 5.19
C LEU A 703 -32.92 -14.26 3.88
N LYS A 704 -33.65 -14.30 2.77
CA LYS A 704 -33.11 -14.47 1.41
C LYS A 704 -32.05 -13.44 1.08
N ARG A 705 -32.16 -12.20 1.59
CA ARG A 705 -31.11 -11.17 1.42
C ARG A 705 -29.79 -11.54 2.12
N PHE A 706 -29.83 -12.00 3.37
CA PHE A 706 -28.61 -12.40 4.10
C PHE A 706 -27.97 -13.65 3.52
N LYS A 707 -28.79 -14.55 2.96
CA LYS A 707 -28.36 -15.81 2.36
C LYS A 707 -28.17 -15.71 0.84
N LYS A 708 -28.37 -14.54 0.22
CA LYS A 708 -28.43 -14.34 -1.25
C LYS A 708 -27.20 -14.90 -1.97
N HIS A 709 -26.02 -14.69 -1.40
CA HIS A 709 -24.73 -15.11 -1.97
C HIS A 709 -24.32 -16.53 -1.55
N ILE A 710 -25.04 -17.11 -0.58
CA ILE A 710 -24.80 -18.45 -0.01
C ILE A 710 -25.60 -19.49 -0.79
N TYR A 711 -26.84 -19.16 -1.21
CA TYR A 711 -27.76 -20.10 -1.88
C TYR A 711 -27.27 -20.67 -3.21
N TYR A 712 -26.38 -19.99 -3.93
CA TYR A 712 -25.88 -20.49 -5.22
C TYR A 712 -24.95 -21.71 -5.06
N GLN A 713 -24.26 -21.83 -3.92
CA GLN A 713 -23.36 -22.96 -3.65
C GLN A 713 -24.11 -24.24 -3.25
N LEU A 714 -25.44 -24.16 -3.04
CA LEU A 714 -26.17 -25.14 -2.22
C LEU A 714 -27.38 -25.80 -2.90
N LYS A 715 -27.83 -25.34 -4.07
CA LYS A 715 -28.98 -25.95 -4.72
C LYS A 715 -28.63 -27.37 -5.25
N PRO A 716 -29.43 -28.40 -4.90
CA PRO A 716 -29.12 -29.78 -5.25
C PRO A 716 -29.17 -30.00 -6.77
N ARG A 717 -28.39 -31.00 -7.22
CA ARG A 717 -28.42 -31.56 -8.58
C ARG A 717 -29.87 -31.85 -8.95
N ALA A 718 -30.47 -31.03 -9.81
CA ALA A 718 -31.81 -31.32 -10.30
C ALA A 718 -31.73 -32.58 -11.16
N ASN A 719 -32.22 -33.70 -10.63
CA ASN A 719 -32.65 -34.80 -11.49
C ASN A 719 -33.71 -34.24 -12.42
N SER A 720 -33.51 -34.43 -13.72
CA SER A 720 -34.39 -34.02 -14.80
C SER A 720 -35.86 -34.31 -14.46
N LYS A 721 -36.62 -33.28 -14.10
CA LYS A 721 -38.07 -33.18 -14.34
C LYS A 721 -38.51 -31.73 -14.13
N SER A 722 -39.05 -31.19 -15.21
CA SER A 722 -39.57 -29.84 -15.41
C SER A 722 -40.41 -29.30 -14.27
N LYS A 723 -40.05 -28.11 -13.78
CA LYS A 723 -41.02 -27.08 -13.38
C LYS A 723 -40.46 -25.70 -13.76
N ASN A 724 -41.12 -25.05 -14.71
CA ASN A 724 -40.92 -23.64 -15.01
C ASN A 724 -41.20 -22.84 -13.73
N VAL A 725 -40.19 -22.13 -13.23
CA VAL A 725 -40.35 -21.12 -12.18
C VAL A 725 -40.04 -19.78 -12.81
N THR A 726 -41.06 -18.93 -12.85
CA THR A 726 -41.01 -17.56 -13.33
C THR A 726 -39.96 -16.79 -12.52
N ILE A 727 -38.95 -16.26 -13.22
CA ILE A 727 -37.95 -15.36 -12.65
C ILE A 727 -38.65 -14.02 -12.41
N GLY A 728 -38.81 -13.64 -11.14
CA GLY A 728 -39.23 -12.29 -10.80
C GLY A 728 -38.15 -11.29 -11.22
N GLU A 729 -38.56 -10.23 -11.90
CA GLU A 729 -37.73 -9.12 -12.36
C GLU A 729 -36.76 -8.67 -11.27
N LEU A 730 -35.47 -8.74 -11.57
CA LEU A 730 -34.46 -8.00 -10.84
C LEU A 730 -34.65 -6.52 -11.17
N PRO A 731 -34.62 -5.59 -10.19
CA PRO A 731 -34.58 -4.17 -10.51
C PRO A 731 -33.34 -3.90 -11.37
N ASP A 732 -33.53 -3.11 -12.43
CA ASP A 732 -32.49 -2.69 -13.33
C ASP A 732 -31.25 -2.19 -12.55
N ALA A 733 -30.07 -2.53 -13.08
CA ALA A 733 -28.79 -2.01 -12.63
C ALA A 733 -28.62 -0.50 -12.89
N SER A 734 -29.68 0.23 -13.23
CA SER A 734 -29.69 1.66 -13.52
C SER A 734 -29.89 2.55 -12.29
N ASP A 735 -30.28 1.98 -11.13
CA ASP A 735 -30.58 2.76 -9.91
C ASP A 735 -29.51 2.62 -8.81
N ALA A 736 -28.40 1.95 -9.10
CA ALA A 736 -27.15 2.10 -8.36
C ALA A 736 -26.34 3.23 -9.02
N GLY A 737 -26.43 4.42 -8.42
CA GLY A 737 -25.93 5.66 -8.99
C GLY A 737 -24.57 5.56 -9.67
N ASP A 738 -24.52 6.08 -10.90
CA ASP A 738 -23.33 6.39 -11.70
C ASP A 738 -22.02 5.81 -11.13
N SER A 739 -21.73 4.56 -11.52
CA SER A 739 -20.36 4.13 -11.77
C SER A 739 -19.86 4.82 -13.04
N GLN A 740 -19.85 6.15 -13.03
CA GLN A 740 -19.05 6.89 -13.98
C GLN A 740 -17.60 6.65 -13.62
N SER A 741 -16.90 6.20 -14.65
CA SER A 741 -15.48 5.93 -14.74
C SER A 741 -14.61 6.96 -14.04
N GLU A 742 -13.45 6.50 -13.62
CA GLU A 742 -12.30 7.31 -13.23
C GLU A 742 -11.97 8.35 -14.31
N ASP A 743 -12.60 9.52 -14.25
CA ASP A 743 -12.10 10.70 -14.96
C ASP A 743 -10.89 11.19 -14.18
N MET A 744 -9.68 11.05 -14.75
CA MET A 744 -8.45 11.67 -14.24
C MET A 744 -8.57 13.19 -14.18
#